data_AF-A0A7G2EIW4-F1
#
_entry.id   AF-A0A7G2EIW4-F1
#
_cell.length_a   1.000
_cell.length_b   1.000
_cell.length_c   1.000
_cell.angle_alpha   90.00
_cell.angle_beta   90.00
_cell.angle_gamma   90.00
#
_symmetry.space_group_name_H-M   'P 1'
#
loop_
_entity.id
_entity.type
_entity.pdbx_description
1 polymer ?
#
loop_
_entity_poly.entity_id
_entity_poly.type
_entity_poly.pdbx_seq_one_letter_code
_entity_poly.pdbx_strand_id
1 'polypeptide(L)'
;MAETKKGSESYPIKTIVVLVQENRSFDHTLGWFKELNREIDGVMKSDQKFNPGFSSDLNSHNVVFGDQSQYVDPNPGHSIRDIYEQVFGKPWDSGHPDPNPGPATMSGFAQNAERKMKGMSSAVMNGFKPDALPVYKELVQNFAICDRWFASVPGATQPNRLFIHSATSHGTTNNERKLLIEGFPQKTIFESLDEAGFTFGIYYQCFPTTLFYRNLRKLKYLTRFHDYGLQFKKDCKEGNLPNYVVVEQRWYDLLLNPANDDHPSHDVSEGQKLVKEVYEALRSSPQWNEILFIVTYDEHGGFYDHVPTPLDGVPNPDGILGPPPYNFEFNRLGVRVPTFFISPWIEPGTVLHGSNGPYLMSQYEHSSIPATVKKIFKLKDFLTKRDSWAGTFESVITRNSPRQDCPGWFKELNREIDGVTKSDPKSNTVSSSDTNSLRVVFGDQSQYVNPDPGHSIQDIYEQVFGKPWDSGKPDPNPGHPNMSGFAQNAERNKKGMSSAVMNGFKPNALPVYKELVQNFAICDRWFASVPASTQPNRLYVHSATSHGATSNDKKLLLEGFPQKTIFESLDEAGFSFGIYYQFPPSTLFYRNLRKLKYLTHFHQYGIQFKKDCKEGKLPNYVVVEQRWFDLLSTPANDDHPSHDVSEGQKLVKEVYEALRSSPQWNEILFIITYDEHGGFYDHVPTPVDGVPNPDGILGPPPYNFEFNRLGVRVPTFFISPWIEPGTVLHGPNGPYPRSQYEHSSIPATVKTIFKLKDFLSKRDSWAGTFESVITRDSPRQDCPETLSTPIKLRGTMAKENAQLSEFQEDLVIMAAGLKGDYKNEELIHKLCKETCVADASKYVTNAFEKFLEESRKARDRGCDENDIVYCVDDDDDHVVIPPQSHSEASNAAAQPKTQTSFFNKLFSCFIRHD
;
A
#
# COMPACT_ATOMS: atom_id res chain seq x y z
N MET A 1 46.31 28.87 -27.79
CA MET A 1 45.90 27.46 -27.69
C MET A 1 45.80 27.10 -26.22
N ALA A 2 44.64 26.61 -25.77
CA ALA A 2 44.46 26.03 -24.45
C ALA A 2 43.37 24.97 -24.58
N GLU A 3 43.77 23.73 -24.86
CA GLU A 3 42.83 22.61 -24.91
C GLU A 3 42.45 22.22 -23.47
N THR A 4 41.28 22.66 -23.03
CA THR A 4 40.63 22.05 -21.87
C THR A 4 40.25 20.62 -22.23
N LYS A 5 41.01 19.65 -21.74
CA LYS A 5 40.66 18.22 -21.79
C LYS A 5 39.28 18.01 -21.16
N LYS A 6 38.24 17.82 -21.98
CA LYS A 6 36.98 17.23 -21.51
C LYS A 6 37.31 15.83 -21.00
N GLY A 7 37.06 15.56 -19.73
CA GLY A 7 37.07 14.21 -19.19
C GLY A 7 36.04 13.34 -19.92
N SER A 8 36.31 12.05 -20.05
CA SER A 8 35.36 11.13 -20.70
C SER A 8 34.07 11.05 -19.90
N GLU A 9 32.98 11.60 -20.42
CA GLU A 9 31.66 11.45 -19.83
C GLU A 9 31.34 9.97 -19.63
N SER A 10 30.94 9.61 -18.42
CA SER A 10 30.53 8.27 -18.00
C SER A 10 29.20 8.44 -17.31
N TYR A 11 28.13 7.97 -17.95
CA TYR A 11 26.79 8.01 -17.37
C TYR A 11 26.70 6.97 -16.23
N PRO A 12 25.90 7.23 -15.18
CA PRO A 12 25.68 6.25 -14.11
C PRO A 12 24.80 5.06 -14.53
N ILE A 13 24.06 5.23 -15.64
CA ILE A 13 23.15 4.22 -16.19
C ILE A 13 23.95 3.11 -16.88
N LYS A 14 23.70 1.87 -16.47
CA LYS A 14 24.24 0.65 -17.10
C LYS A 14 23.18 -0.27 -17.68
N THR A 15 21.91 -0.06 -17.30
CA THR A 15 20.74 -0.79 -17.81
C THR A 15 19.67 0.18 -18.28
N ILE A 16 19.27 0.07 -19.54
CA ILE A 16 18.12 0.80 -20.09
C ILE A 16 16.98 -0.19 -20.28
N VAL A 17 15.83 0.09 -19.67
CA VAL A 17 14.61 -0.72 -19.76
C VAL A 17 13.61 0.02 -20.63
N VAL A 18 13.05 -0.66 -21.63
CA VAL A 18 12.07 -0.08 -22.55
C VAL A 18 10.77 -0.90 -22.49
N LEU A 19 9.67 -0.21 -22.17
CA LEU A 19 8.31 -0.70 -22.34
C LEU A 19 7.62 0.20 -23.39
N VAL A 20 6.93 -0.43 -24.32
CA VAL A 20 6.24 0.26 -25.42
C VAL A 20 4.76 -0.14 -25.35
N GLN A 21 3.93 0.79 -24.88
CA GLN A 21 2.47 0.74 -24.88
C GLN A 21 1.92 1.00 -26.30
N GLU A 22 0.61 0.86 -26.52
CA GLU A 22 -0.04 0.92 -27.84
C GLU A 22 -1.01 2.11 -28.00
N ASN A 23 -1.02 2.72 -29.18
CA ASN A 23 -2.17 3.42 -29.77
C ASN A 23 -2.81 4.49 -28.86
N ARG A 24 -2.02 5.46 -28.37
CA ARG A 24 -2.49 6.61 -27.58
C ARG A 24 -1.72 7.89 -27.93
N SER A 25 -2.44 8.98 -28.21
CA SER A 25 -1.83 10.30 -28.43
C SER A 25 -1.34 10.91 -27.12
N PHE A 26 -0.43 11.90 -27.20
CA PHE A 26 0.01 12.62 -26.00
C PHE A 26 -1.15 13.35 -25.32
N ASP A 27 -1.95 14.15 -26.04
CA ASP A 27 -3.06 14.86 -25.40
C ASP A 27 -4.14 13.93 -24.83
N HIS A 28 -4.36 12.76 -25.43
CA HIS A 28 -5.33 11.78 -24.95
C HIS A 28 -4.96 11.22 -23.56
N THR A 29 -3.68 10.93 -23.34
CA THR A 29 -3.19 10.35 -22.07
C THR A 29 -2.71 11.41 -21.09
N LEU A 30 -2.03 12.46 -21.55
CA LEU A 30 -1.31 13.45 -20.74
C LEU A 30 -1.72 14.91 -21.00
N GLY A 31 -2.62 15.21 -21.95
CA GLY A 31 -2.98 16.59 -22.30
C GLY A 31 -3.48 17.40 -21.10
N TRP A 32 -4.39 16.84 -20.31
CA TRP A 32 -4.94 17.48 -19.11
C TRP A 32 -3.95 17.54 -17.92
N PHE A 33 -2.79 16.89 -18.00
CA PHE A 33 -1.78 16.94 -16.93
C PHE A 33 -1.06 18.29 -16.87
N LYS A 34 -1.27 19.16 -17.87
CA LYS A 34 -0.97 20.60 -17.80
C LYS A 34 -1.67 21.31 -16.63
N GLU A 35 -2.72 20.72 -16.05
CA GLU A 35 -3.34 21.16 -14.80
C GLU A 35 -2.48 20.85 -13.55
N LEU A 36 -1.62 19.83 -13.60
CA LEU A 36 -0.68 19.46 -12.54
C LEU A 36 0.68 20.14 -12.69
N ASN A 37 1.23 20.17 -13.91
CA ASN A 37 2.48 20.87 -14.21
C ASN A 37 2.28 21.79 -15.43
N ARG A 38 2.40 23.10 -15.20
CA ARG A 38 2.16 24.15 -16.21
C ARG A 38 3.23 24.21 -17.31
N GLU A 39 4.38 23.56 -17.13
CA GLU A 39 5.43 23.50 -18.16
C GLU A 39 4.99 22.60 -19.33
N ILE A 40 4.16 21.58 -19.08
CA ILE A 40 3.74 20.61 -20.10
C ILE A 40 2.98 21.27 -21.26
N ASP A 41 3.40 20.99 -22.50
CA ASP A 41 2.73 21.36 -23.76
C ASP A 41 1.43 20.55 -23.99
N GLY A 42 0.54 20.54 -23.00
CA GLY A 42 -0.79 19.90 -23.04
C GLY A 42 -1.93 20.92 -23.23
N VAL A 43 -3.11 20.58 -22.72
CA VAL A 43 -4.37 21.34 -22.89
C VAL A 43 -4.95 21.79 -21.55
N MET A 44 -5.46 23.02 -21.50
CA MET A 44 -6.32 23.55 -20.43
C MET A 44 -7.72 23.87 -20.96
N LYS A 45 -8.71 23.98 -20.08
CA LYS A 45 -10.10 24.34 -20.46
C LYS A 45 -10.22 25.72 -21.12
N SER A 46 -9.28 26.62 -20.81
CA SER A 46 -9.13 27.94 -21.44
C SER A 46 -8.64 27.87 -22.89
N ASP A 47 -7.96 26.80 -23.29
CA ASP A 47 -7.31 26.70 -24.60
C ASP A 47 -8.31 26.40 -25.72
N GLN A 48 -9.52 25.95 -25.36
CA GLN A 48 -10.67 25.68 -26.25
C GLN A 48 -10.30 24.94 -27.54
N LYS A 49 -9.39 23.96 -27.47
CA LYS A 49 -8.98 23.16 -28.64
C LYS A 49 -10.19 22.44 -29.24
N PHE A 50 -10.32 22.45 -30.57
CA PHE A 50 -11.44 21.81 -31.27
C PHE A 50 -11.03 21.28 -32.64
N ASN A 51 -11.88 20.41 -33.21
CA ASN A 51 -11.89 20.08 -34.62
C ASN A 51 -13.29 20.39 -35.19
N PRO A 52 -13.43 20.90 -36.43
CA PRO A 52 -14.72 20.91 -37.11
C PRO A 52 -15.20 19.47 -37.34
N GLY A 53 -16.49 19.21 -37.22
CA GLY A 53 -17.07 17.88 -37.52
C GLY A 53 -16.76 17.42 -38.95
N PHE A 54 -16.76 18.35 -39.91
CA PHE A 54 -16.24 18.17 -41.26
C PHE A 54 -15.38 19.38 -41.67
N SER A 55 -14.09 19.16 -41.90
CA SER A 55 -13.10 20.20 -42.26
C SER A 55 -13.41 20.94 -43.57
N SER A 56 -14.24 20.37 -44.45
CA SER A 56 -14.68 21.00 -45.70
C SER A 56 -15.97 21.81 -45.60
N ASP A 57 -16.66 21.81 -44.45
CA ASP A 57 -17.92 22.53 -44.24
C ASP A 57 -17.76 23.62 -43.17
N LEU A 58 -17.83 24.87 -43.61
CA LEU A 58 -17.70 26.06 -42.75
C LEU A 58 -18.86 26.24 -41.76
N ASN A 59 -19.97 25.51 -41.94
CA ASN A 59 -21.11 25.51 -41.01
C ASN A 59 -21.13 24.27 -40.09
N SER A 60 -20.11 23.40 -40.18
CA SER A 60 -20.03 22.21 -39.34
C SER A 60 -19.88 22.58 -37.87
N HIS A 61 -20.48 21.80 -36.97
CA HIS A 61 -20.31 22.04 -35.54
C HIS A 61 -18.88 21.74 -35.10
N ASN A 62 -18.35 22.54 -34.17
CA ASN A 62 -17.06 22.24 -33.55
C ASN A 62 -17.23 21.10 -32.54
N VAL A 63 -16.31 20.13 -32.60
CA VAL A 63 -16.11 19.10 -31.57
C VAL A 63 -14.94 19.57 -30.71
N VAL A 64 -15.27 20.05 -29.51
CA VAL A 64 -14.28 20.58 -28.54
C VAL A 64 -13.58 19.42 -27.84
N PHE A 65 -12.27 19.55 -27.61
CA PHE A 65 -11.51 18.56 -26.87
C PHE A 65 -11.93 18.54 -25.38
N GLY A 66 -12.44 17.39 -24.93
CA GLY A 66 -12.98 17.20 -23.58
C GLY A 66 -12.09 16.40 -22.64
N ASP A 67 -12.53 16.30 -21.38
CA ASP A 67 -11.84 15.64 -20.26
C ASP A 67 -12.55 14.35 -19.79
N GLN A 68 -13.34 13.74 -20.68
CA GLN A 68 -14.25 12.62 -20.42
C GLN A 68 -13.86 11.35 -21.20
N SER A 69 -12.57 11.08 -21.43
CA SER A 69 -12.17 9.84 -22.11
C SER A 69 -12.53 8.59 -21.29
N GLN A 70 -12.92 7.53 -21.99
CA GLN A 70 -13.41 6.26 -21.47
C GLN A 70 -12.95 5.12 -22.39
N TYR A 71 -13.45 3.90 -22.16
CA TYR A 71 -13.32 2.78 -23.07
C TYR A 71 -13.86 3.13 -24.48
N VAL A 72 -13.09 2.81 -25.53
CA VAL A 72 -13.46 3.09 -26.93
C VAL A 72 -13.41 1.82 -27.77
N ASP A 73 -14.57 1.46 -28.33
CA ASP A 73 -14.81 0.36 -29.26
C ASP A 73 -15.81 0.84 -30.33
N PRO A 74 -15.55 0.68 -31.65
CA PRO A 74 -14.35 0.08 -32.25
C PRO A 74 -13.12 0.98 -32.27
N ASN A 75 -11.97 0.36 -32.53
CA ASN A 75 -10.67 1.04 -32.68
C ASN A 75 -10.75 2.18 -33.74
N PRO A 76 -10.34 3.42 -33.42
CA PRO A 76 -10.30 4.52 -34.39
C PRO A 76 -9.33 4.29 -35.56
N GLY A 77 -9.40 5.16 -36.56
CA GLY A 77 -8.51 5.09 -37.72
C GLY A 77 -7.06 5.42 -37.38
N HIS A 78 -6.12 4.52 -37.67
CA HIS A 78 -4.68 4.76 -37.49
C HIS A 78 -3.84 4.21 -38.66
N SER A 79 -4.46 4.06 -39.84
CA SER A 79 -3.73 3.79 -41.08
C SER A 79 -3.12 5.08 -41.66
N ILE A 80 -2.07 4.99 -42.47
CA ILE A 80 -1.45 6.17 -43.13
C ILE A 80 -2.46 7.09 -43.87
N ARG A 81 -3.57 6.53 -44.37
CA ARG A 81 -4.66 7.30 -45.01
C ARG A 81 -5.54 8.03 -44.00
N ASP A 82 -5.85 7.37 -42.87
CA ASP A 82 -6.60 7.97 -41.76
C ASP A 82 -5.79 9.09 -41.11
N ILE A 83 -4.51 8.83 -40.83
CA ILE A 83 -3.59 9.78 -40.20
C ILE A 83 -3.38 11.03 -41.08
N TYR A 84 -3.32 10.86 -42.40
CA TYR A 84 -3.30 12.00 -43.32
C TYR A 84 -4.58 12.85 -43.24
N GLU A 85 -5.76 12.22 -43.20
CA GLU A 85 -7.02 12.97 -43.02
C GLU A 85 -7.04 13.70 -41.69
N GLN A 86 -6.60 13.05 -40.61
CA GLN A 86 -6.49 13.63 -39.26
C GLN A 86 -5.57 14.85 -39.22
N VAL A 87 -4.37 14.73 -39.79
CA VAL A 87 -3.31 15.76 -39.76
C VAL A 87 -3.62 16.94 -40.69
N PHE A 88 -4.22 16.72 -41.86
CA PHE A 88 -4.41 17.76 -42.89
C PHE A 88 -5.86 18.19 -43.14
N GLY A 89 -6.85 17.57 -42.48
CA GLY A 89 -8.28 17.87 -42.65
C GLY A 89 -8.86 17.45 -44.02
N LYS A 90 -8.09 16.77 -44.86
CA LYS A 90 -8.44 16.41 -46.25
C LYS A 90 -8.40 14.89 -46.43
N PRO A 91 -9.41 14.26 -47.05
CA PRO A 91 -9.34 12.84 -47.39
C PRO A 91 -8.11 12.50 -48.24
N TRP A 92 -7.55 11.29 -48.04
CA TRP A 92 -6.47 10.78 -48.89
C TRP A 92 -6.96 10.51 -50.32
N ASP A 93 -6.41 11.21 -51.32
CA ASP A 93 -6.59 10.86 -52.74
C ASP A 93 -5.67 9.67 -53.10
N SER A 94 -6.27 8.56 -53.50
CA SER A 94 -5.55 7.32 -53.83
C SER A 94 -4.98 7.28 -55.25
N GLY A 95 -5.42 8.18 -56.14
CA GLY A 95 -4.91 8.33 -57.50
C GLY A 95 -3.82 9.41 -57.61
N HIS A 96 -3.93 10.49 -56.85
CA HIS A 96 -2.96 11.60 -56.82
C HIS A 96 -2.72 12.07 -55.38
N PRO A 97 -2.01 11.30 -54.53
CA PRO A 97 -1.68 11.74 -53.18
C PRO A 97 -0.84 13.03 -53.23
N ASP A 98 -1.30 14.08 -52.57
CA ASP A 98 -0.63 15.37 -52.56
C ASP A 98 0.74 15.24 -51.86
N PRO A 99 1.87 15.48 -52.56
CA PRO A 99 3.19 15.41 -51.94
C PRO A 99 3.42 16.55 -50.95
N ASN A 100 2.72 17.68 -51.10
CA ASN A 100 2.83 18.88 -50.26
C ASN A 100 1.42 19.35 -49.80
N PRO A 101 0.75 18.59 -48.90
CA PRO A 101 -0.65 18.81 -48.50
C PRO A 101 -0.94 20.16 -47.81
N GLY A 102 0.10 20.92 -47.49
CA GLY A 102 0.07 22.15 -46.70
C GLY A 102 0.56 21.92 -45.26
N PRO A 103 0.33 22.88 -44.35
CA PRO A 103 0.68 22.73 -42.94
C PRO A 103 -0.17 21.62 -42.29
N ALA A 104 0.40 20.95 -41.29
CA ALA A 104 -0.31 20.02 -40.42
C ALA A 104 -1.30 20.80 -39.52
N THR A 105 -2.56 20.89 -39.94
CA THR A 105 -3.62 21.63 -39.23
C THR A 105 -4.18 20.88 -38.02
N MET A 106 -3.97 19.57 -37.95
CA MET A 106 -4.52 18.67 -36.93
C MET A 106 -6.07 18.77 -36.82
N SER A 107 -6.75 19.08 -37.94
CA SER A 107 -8.16 19.47 -37.96
C SER A 107 -9.15 18.38 -38.38
N GLY A 108 -8.67 17.19 -38.74
CA GLY A 108 -9.50 16.13 -39.33
C GLY A 108 -9.80 14.93 -38.42
N PHE A 109 -9.44 14.96 -37.14
CA PHE A 109 -9.65 13.83 -36.22
C PHE A 109 -11.12 13.53 -36.01
N ALA A 110 -11.94 14.55 -35.72
CA ALA A 110 -13.39 14.41 -35.64
C ALA A 110 -13.98 13.86 -36.94
N GLN A 111 -13.63 14.46 -38.09
CA GLN A 111 -14.11 14.02 -39.41
C GLN A 111 -13.76 12.54 -39.71
N ASN A 112 -12.51 12.13 -39.48
CA ASN A 112 -12.08 10.75 -39.74
C ASN A 112 -12.82 9.76 -38.81
N ALA A 113 -12.98 10.12 -37.52
CA ALA A 113 -13.75 9.33 -36.56
C ALA A 113 -15.23 9.19 -36.98
N GLU A 114 -15.89 10.28 -37.35
CA GLU A 114 -17.30 10.27 -37.78
C GLU A 114 -17.53 9.40 -39.03
N ARG A 115 -16.55 9.35 -39.94
CA ARG A 115 -16.56 8.45 -41.11
C ARG A 115 -16.39 6.97 -40.74
N LYS A 116 -15.70 6.64 -39.65
CA LYS A 116 -15.56 5.25 -39.15
C LYS A 116 -16.84 4.80 -38.47
N MET A 117 -17.37 5.62 -37.56
CA MET A 117 -18.62 5.38 -36.87
C MET A 117 -19.27 6.69 -36.46
N LYS A 118 -20.57 6.83 -36.74
CA LYS A 118 -21.36 8.00 -36.35
C LYS A 118 -21.31 8.22 -34.84
N GLY A 119 -20.92 9.41 -34.39
CA GLY A 119 -20.75 9.78 -32.99
C GLY A 119 -19.35 9.52 -32.41
N MET A 120 -18.47 8.79 -33.10
CA MET A 120 -17.11 8.48 -32.62
C MET A 120 -16.23 9.75 -32.50
N SER A 121 -16.59 10.84 -33.18
CA SER A 121 -15.96 12.16 -33.02
C SER A 121 -15.77 12.56 -31.56
N SER A 122 -16.76 12.28 -30.70
CA SER A 122 -16.67 12.62 -29.28
C SER A 122 -15.62 11.78 -28.55
N ALA A 123 -15.50 10.49 -28.86
CA ALA A 123 -14.54 9.61 -28.21
C ALA A 123 -13.08 9.97 -28.58
N VAL A 124 -12.83 10.24 -29.86
CA VAL A 124 -11.50 10.63 -30.36
C VAL A 124 -11.05 12.02 -29.87
N MET A 125 -12.02 12.92 -29.63
CA MET A 125 -11.78 14.28 -29.12
C MET A 125 -11.95 14.39 -27.59
N ASN A 126 -11.61 13.35 -26.82
CA ASN A 126 -11.55 13.43 -25.36
C ASN A 126 -10.23 12.89 -24.83
N GLY A 127 -9.66 13.52 -23.81
CA GLY A 127 -8.51 13.01 -23.05
C GLY A 127 -8.90 12.55 -21.65
N PHE A 128 -8.01 11.80 -21.01
CA PHE A 128 -8.15 11.41 -19.61
C PHE A 128 -7.74 12.52 -18.65
N LYS A 129 -8.44 12.62 -17.52
CA LYS A 129 -8.00 13.42 -16.36
C LYS A 129 -6.85 12.72 -15.63
N PRO A 130 -5.99 13.46 -14.93
CA PRO A 130 -4.94 12.85 -14.11
C PRO A 130 -5.47 11.85 -13.07
N ASP A 131 -6.65 12.09 -12.50
CA ASP A 131 -7.25 11.19 -11.50
C ASP A 131 -7.79 9.87 -12.10
N ALA A 132 -8.03 9.82 -13.41
CA ALA A 132 -8.35 8.57 -14.12
C ALA A 132 -7.10 7.75 -14.43
N LEU A 133 -5.92 8.36 -14.40
CA LEU A 133 -4.63 7.74 -14.71
C LEU A 133 -3.64 7.90 -13.53
N PRO A 134 -3.96 7.36 -12.33
CA PRO A 134 -3.20 7.60 -11.11
C PRO A 134 -1.75 7.13 -11.17
N VAL A 135 -1.42 6.08 -11.92
CA VAL A 135 -0.02 5.64 -12.08
C VAL A 135 0.76 6.67 -12.88
N TYR A 136 0.18 7.19 -13.97
CA TYR A 136 0.84 8.20 -14.79
C TYR A 136 0.88 9.56 -14.08
N LYS A 137 -0.09 9.87 -13.22
CA LYS A 137 -0.10 11.05 -12.33
C LYS A 137 1.14 11.05 -11.42
N GLU A 138 1.38 9.93 -10.73
CA GLU A 138 2.58 9.77 -9.90
C GLU A 138 3.87 9.87 -10.72
N LEU A 139 3.93 9.26 -11.92
CA LEU A 139 5.13 9.33 -12.76
C LEU A 139 5.44 10.75 -13.27
N VAL A 140 4.42 11.52 -13.67
CA VAL A 140 4.59 12.93 -14.08
C VAL A 140 5.08 13.80 -12.92
N GLN A 141 4.55 13.58 -11.71
CA GLN A 141 4.95 14.37 -10.53
C GLN A 141 6.35 13.99 -10.03
N ASN A 142 6.77 12.73 -10.16
CA ASN A 142 8.00 12.23 -9.55
C ASN A 142 9.19 12.07 -10.50
N PHE A 143 9.01 12.07 -11.82
CA PHE A 143 10.08 11.83 -12.80
C PHE A 143 10.00 12.79 -13.99
N ALA A 144 10.44 12.37 -15.19
CA ALA A 144 10.39 13.18 -16.39
C ALA A 144 9.40 12.64 -17.43
N ILE A 145 8.82 13.55 -18.22
CA ILE A 145 8.18 13.24 -19.50
C ILE A 145 8.83 14.01 -20.65
N CYS A 146 8.63 13.54 -21.89
CA CYS A 146 8.83 14.35 -23.10
C CYS A 146 7.48 14.74 -23.70
N ASP A 147 7.24 16.03 -23.84
CA ASP A 147 6.02 16.58 -24.45
C ASP A 147 6.17 16.91 -25.94
N ARG A 148 7.27 16.45 -26.56
CA ARG A 148 7.55 16.56 -28.00
C ARG A 148 8.13 15.27 -28.59
N TRP A 149 7.64 14.11 -28.15
CA TRP A 149 7.98 12.80 -28.71
C TRP A 149 6.96 12.40 -29.79
N PHE A 150 7.41 12.19 -31.02
CA PHE A 150 6.55 11.87 -32.16
C PHE A 150 6.71 10.42 -32.61
N ALA A 151 5.63 9.83 -33.14
CA ALA A 151 5.72 8.57 -33.87
C ALA A 151 6.68 8.73 -35.07
N SER A 152 7.57 7.77 -35.31
CA SER A 152 8.61 7.87 -36.35
C SER A 152 8.06 7.95 -37.78
N VAL A 153 6.84 7.44 -37.98
CA VAL A 153 6.08 7.50 -39.24
C VAL A 153 4.58 7.71 -38.99
N PRO A 154 3.87 8.41 -39.89
CA PRO A 154 2.41 8.49 -39.88
C PRO A 154 1.81 7.18 -40.44
N GLY A 155 1.90 6.09 -39.67
CA GLY A 155 1.46 4.77 -40.08
C GLY A 155 1.17 3.85 -38.88
N ALA A 156 0.75 2.62 -39.16
CA ALA A 156 0.31 1.68 -38.14
C ALA A 156 1.44 1.19 -37.21
N THR A 157 1.04 0.44 -36.19
CA THR A 157 1.86 -0.13 -35.11
C THR A 157 3.20 -0.73 -35.53
N GLN A 158 3.21 -1.74 -36.41
CA GLN A 158 4.45 -2.47 -36.68
C GLN A 158 5.56 -1.59 -37.28
N PRO A 159 5.29 -0.73 -38.29
CA PRO A 159 6.24 0.29 -38.71
C PRO A 159 6.88 1.07 -37.57
N ASN A 160 6.10 1.65 -36.65
CA ASN A 160 6.63 2.45 -35.54
C ASN A 160 7.42 1.60 -34.53
N ARG A 161 6.91 0.40 -34.15
CA ARG A 161 7.67 -0.57 -33.33
C ARG A 161 8.99 -1.02 -33.97
N LEU A 162 9.10 -1.02 -35.29
CA LEU A 162 10.35 -1.32 -35.98
C LEU A 162 11.37 -0.17 -35.85
N PHE A 163 10.94 1.09 -35.87
CA PHE A 163 11.85 2.23 -35.64
C PHE A 163 12.47 2.21 -34.22
N ILE A 164 11.72 1.80 -33.18
CA ILE A 164 12.19 1.74 -31.78
C ILE A 164 13.50 0.94 -31.60
N HIS A 165 13.69 -0.16 -32.34
CA HIS A 165 14.88 -1.01 -32.18
C HIS A 165 15.76 -1.14 -33.43
N SER A 166 15.36 -0.57 -34.58
CA SER A 166 16.14 -0.63 -35.82
C SER A 166 16.27 0.69 -36.59
N ALA A 167 15.64 1.78 -36.12
CA ALA A 167 15.63 3.09 -36.78
C ALA A 167 15.18 3.07 -38.27
N THR A 168 14.44 2.04 -38.67
CA THR A 168 13.73 1.93 -39.96
C THR A 168 12.62 0.88 -39.87
N SER A 169 11.55 1.04 -40.66
CA SER A 169 10.55 0.01 -40.90
C SER A 169 10.83 -0.85 -42.14
N HIS A 170 12.02 -0.71 -42.75
CA HIS A 170 12.42 -1.34 -44.02
C HIS A 170 11.44 -1.06 -45.16
N GLY A 171 11.08 0.22 -45.33
CA GLY A 171 10.13 0.67 -46.34
C GLY A 171 8.65 0.38 -46.04
N THR A 172 8.30 -0.23 -44.90
CA THR A 172 6.89 -0.57 -44.61
C THR A 172 6.14 0.58 -43.92
N THR A 173 4.90 0.83 -44.35
CA THR A 173 3.98 1.82 -43.75
C THR A 173 2.73 1.16 -43.14
N ASN A 174 2.68 -0.17 -43.13
CA ASN A 174 1.59 -0.99 -42.61
C ASN A 174 2.13 -2.40 -42.24
N ASN A 175 1.26 -3.26 -41.69
CA ASN A 175 1.62 -4.59 -41.21
C ASN A 175 1.81 -5.60 -42.37
N GLU A 176 3.01 -5.58 -42.98
CA GLU A 176 3.36 -6.42 -44.14
C GLU A 176 3.50 -7.91 -43.79
N ARG A 177 2.43 -8.68 -44.02
CA ARG A 177 2.31 -10.11 -43.69
C ARG A 177 3.50 -10.95 -44.14
N LYS A 178 4.01 -10.72 -45.35
CA LYS A 178 5.16 -11.47 -45.89
C LYS A 178 6.42 -11.27 -45.04
N LEU A 179 6.72 -10.02 -44.66
CA LEU A 179 7.91 -9.67 -43.87
C LEU A 179 7.77 -10.06 -42.40
N LEU A 180 6.55 -10.08 -41.84
CA LEU A 180 6.30 -10.65 -40.51
C LEU A 180 6.64 -12.16 -40.48
N ILE A 181 6.27 -12.90 -41.54
CA ILE A 181 6.58 -14.34 -41.69
C ILE A 181 8.07 -14.56 -41.97
N GLU A 182 8.64 -13.94 -43.00
CA GLU A 182 10.06 -14.14 -43.40
C GLU A 182 11.06 -13.53 -42.41
N GLY A 183 10.62 -12.54 -41.65
CA GLY A 183 11.42 -11.74 -40.74
C GLY A 183 12.02 -10.52 -41.43
N PHE A 184 11.88 -9.37 -40.78
CA PHE A 184 12.46 -8.08 -41.16
C PHE A 184 14.00 -8.16 -41.18
N PRO A 185 14.67 -7.73 -42.28
CA PRO A 185 16.08 -8.02 -42.52
C PRO A 185 17.06 -6.99 -41.96
N GLN A 186 16.59 -5.82 -41.52
CA GLN A 186 17.43 -4.71 -41.05
C GLN A 186 18.19 -5.04 -39.76
N LYS A 187 19.34 -4.38 -39.57
CA LYS A 187 20.14 -4.49 -38.34
C LYS A 187 19.41 -3.83 -37.18
N THR A 188 19.54 -4.41 -35.99
CA THR A 188 18.92 -3.90 -34.76
C THR A 188 19.94 -3.37 -33.76
N ILE A 189 19.48 -2.56 -32.80
CA ILE A 189 20.29 -2.11 -31.66
C ILE A 189 20.83 -3.28 -30.82
N PHE A 190 20.05 -4.37 -30.72
CA PHE A 190 20.46 -5.61 -30.04
C PHE A 190 21.72 -6.23 -30.67
N GLU A 191 21.82 -6.24 -32.00
CA GLU A 191 23.02 -6.72 -32.71
C GLU A 191 24.20 -5.79 -32.48
N SER A 192 24.00 -4.47 -32.50
CA SER A 192 25.06 -3.48 -32.20
C SER A 192 25.58 -3.56 -30.76
N LEU A 193 24.72 -3.94 -29.80
CA LEU A 193 25.10 -4.18 -28.40
C LEU A 193 25.91 -5.48 -28.26
N ASP A 194 25.45 -6.58 -28.84
CA ASP A 194 26.13 -7.90 -28.81
C ASP A 194 27.50 -7.85 -29.50
N GLU A 195 27.59 -7.16 -30.65
CA GLU A 195 28.86 -6.89 -31.35
C GLU A 195 29.86 -6.06 -30.52
N ALA A 196 29.36 -5.23 -29.60
CA ALA A 196 30.17 -4.43 -28.68
C ALA A 196 30.42 -5.12 -27.32
N GLY A 197 29.92 -6.34 -27.11
CA GLY A 197 30.08 -7.13 -25.88
C GLY A 197 29.10 -6.79 -24.76
N PHE A 198 28.07 -5.97 -25.02
CA PHE A 198 26.98 -5.71 -24.09
C PHE A 198 25.88 -6.77 -24.19
N THR A 199 25.10 -6.95 -23.13
CA THR A 199 24.00 -7.92 -23.09
C THR A 199 22.64 -7.26 -23.29
N PHE A 200 21.68 -8.01 -23.82
CA PHE A 200 20.28 -7.62 -23.86
C PHE A 200 19.37 -8.76 -23.40
N GLY A 201 18.13 -8.44 -23.02
CA GLY A 201 17.11 -9.40 -22.61
C GLY A 201 15.71 -8.92 -23.00
N ILE A 202 14.89 -9.86 -23.45
CA ILE A 202 13.52 -9.63 -23.93
C ILE A 202 12.60 -10.44 -23.02
N TYR A 203 11.82 -9.76 -22.19
CA TYR A 203 10.93 -10.34 -21.20
C TYR A 203 9.49 -10.18 -21.67
N TYR A 204 8.82 -11.27 -22.02
CA TYR A 204 7.52 -11.23 -22.70
C TYR A 204 6.42 -11.95 -21.92
N GLN A 205 5.18 -11.49 -22.07
CA GLN A 205 3.99 -12.09 -21.45
C GLN A 205 3.18 -13.02 -22.39
N CYS A 206 3.32 -12.87 -23.71
CA CYS A 206 2.65 -13.71 -24.71
C CYS A 206 3.63 -14.27 -25.74
N PHE A 207 3.94 -13.46 -26.75
CA PHE A 207 4.88 -13.79 -27.82
C PHE A 207 5.79 -12.58 -28.02
N PRO A 208 7.12 -12.77 -28.09
CA PRO A 208 8.04 -11.66 -28.30
C PRO A 208 7.98 -11.20 -29.77
N THR A 209 7.29 -10.09 -30.00
CA THR A 209 7.16 -9.38 -31.30
C THR A 209 8.52 -8.94 -31.85
N THR A 210 9.54 -8.79 -31.00
CA THR A 210 10.95 -8.69 -31.42
C THR A 210 11.41 -9.84 -32.33
N LEU A 211 10.79 -11.03 -32.28
CA LEU A 211 11.03 -12.09 -33.28
C LEU A 211 10.55 -11.75 -34.70
N PHE A 212 9.88 -10.63 -34.93
CA PHE A 212 9.69 -10.11 -36.29
C PHE A 212 11.01 -9.69 -36.94
N TYR A 213 12.07 -9.38 -36.18
CA TYR A 213 13.42 -9.23 -36.74
C TYR A 213 14.03 -10.59 -37.07
N ARG A 214 14.32 -10.84 -38.34
CA ARG A 214 14.91 -12.13 -38.81
C ARG A 214 16.20 -12.46 -38.08
N ASN A 215 17.00 -11.45 -37.77
CA ASN A 215 18.29 -11.63 -37.12
C ASN A 215 18.18 -12.07 -35.65
N LEU A 216 17.09 -11.75 -34.94
CA LEU A 216 16.88 -12.21 -33.57
C LEU A 216 16.47 -13.69 -33.49
N ARG A 217 16.09 -14.29 -34.62
CA ARG A 217 15.80 -15.74 -34.76
C ARG A 217 17.08 -16.61 -34.81
N LYS A 218 18.28 -16.02 -34.80
CA LYS A 218 19.56 -16.75 -34.81
C LYS A 218 19.74 -17.49 -33.47
N LEU A 219 20.16 -18.76 -33.50
CA LEU A 219 20.31 -19.61 -32.30
C LEU A 219 21.14 -18.98 -31.17
N LYS A 220 22.14 -18.15 -31.47
CA LYS A 220 22.97 -17.46 -30.46
C LYS A 220 22.18 -16.51 -29.54
N TYR A 221 20.96 -16.12 -29.93
CA TYR A 221 20.08 -15.25 -29.14
C TYR A 221 18.96 -15.99 -28.42
N LEU A 222 18.86 -17.32 -28.53
CA LEU A 222 17.78 -18.10 -27.92
C LEU A 222 17.67 -17.89 -26.40
N THR A 223 18.81 -17.72 -25.72
CA THR A 223 18.90 -17.47 -24.27
C THR A 223 18.68 -16.01 -23.86
N ARG A 224 18.26 -15.13 -24.78
CA ARG A 224 17.92 -13.72 -24.51
C ARG A 224 16.41 -13.47 -24.39
N PHE A 225 15.60 -14.51 -24.57
CA PHE A 225 14.15 -14.46 -24.47
C PHE A 225 13.71 -15.12 -23.16
N HIS A 226 12.87 -14.42 -22.41
CA HIS A 226 12.58 -14.73 -21.02
C HIS A 226 11.08 -14.56 -20.72
N ASP A 227 10.53 -15.44 -19.88
CA ASP A 227 9.19 -15.26 -19.32
C ASP A 227 9.18 -14.05 -18.37
N TYR A 228 8.24 -13.13 -18.57
CA TYR A 228 8.10 -11.94 -17.72
C TYR A 228 7.69 -12.30 -16.29
N GLY A 229 6.73 -13.23 -16.11
CA GLY A 229 6.14 -13.52 -14.80
C GLY A 229 7.14 -14.08 -13.79
N LEU A 230 8.10 -14.89 -14.26
CA LEU A 230 9.11 -15.58 -13.46
C LEU A 230 10.48 -14.92 -13.55
N GLN A 231 11.02 -14.74 -14.77
CA GLN A 231 12.44 -14.41 -14.94
C GLN A 231 12.71 -12.92 -14.77
N PHE A 232 11.85 -12.03 -15.26
CA PHE A 232 12.04 -10.57 -15.10
C PHE A 232 12.12 -10.17 -13.62
N LYS A 233 11.18 -10.66 -12.80
CA LYS A 233 11.13 -10.39 -11.36
C LYS A 233 12.33 -10.98 -10.63
N LYS A 234 12.79 -12.17 -11.05
CA LYS A 234 14.01 -12.80 -10.52
C LYS A 234 15.24 -11.95 -10.84
N ASP A 235 15.42 -11.56 -12.09
CA ASP A 235 16.59 -10.76 -12.50
C ASP A 235 16.60 -9.37 -11.84
N CYS A 236 15.43 -8.74 -11.70
CA CYS A 236 15.28 -7.52 -10.90
C CYS A 236 15.77 -7.75 -9.46
N LYS A 237 15.26 -8.80 -8.78
CA LYS A 237 15.59 -9.09 -7.37
C LYS A 237 17.06 -9.45 -7.15
N GLU A 238 17.65 -10.23 -8.05
CA GLU A 238 19.04 -10.70 -7.94
C GLU A 238 20.07 -9.68 -8.43
N GLY A 239 19.65 -8.64 -9.16
CA GLY A 239 20.56 -7.67 -9.77
C GLY A 239 21.23 -8.19 -11.06
N ASN A 240 20.50 -9.03 -11.81
CA ASN A 240 20.98 -9.73 -13.00
C ASN A 240 20.42 -9.15 -14.32
N LEU A 241 19.79 -7.96 -14.30
CA LEU A 241 19.25 -7.35 -15.53
C LEU A 241 20.39 -6.99 -16.51
N PRO A 242 20.23 -7.29 -17.82
CA PRO A 242 21.21 -6.97 -18.85
C PRO A 242 21.27 -5.46 -19.16
N ASN A 243 22.18 -5.05 -20.06
CA ASN A 243 22.39 -3.64 -20.40
C ASN A 243 21.21 -3.00 -21.15
N TYR A 244 20.48 -3.79 -21.94
CA TYR A 244 19.29 -3.35 -22.65
C TYR A 244 18.14 -4.35 -22.47
N VAL A 245 17.08 -3.90 -21.82
CA VAL A 245 15.93 -4.72 -21.45
C VAL A 245 14.72 -4.24 -22.25
N VAL A 246 13.99 -5.16 -22.87
CA VAL A 246 12.68 -4.90 -23.44
C VAL A 246 11.64 -5.71 -22.69
N VAL A 247 10.59 -5.03 -22.21
CA VAL A 247 9.40 -5.66 -21.63
C VAL A 247 8.31 -5.68 -22.70
N GLU A 248 7.83 -6.86 -23.04
CA GLU A 248 6.77 -7.07 -24.03
C GLU A 248 5.46 -7.53 -23.36
N GLN A 249 4.38 -6.91 -23.81
CA GLN A 249 3.07 -6.84 -23.14
C GLN A 249 2.23 -8.10 -23.42
N ARG A 250 1.05 -8.15 -22.80
CA ARG A 250 -0.01 -9.12 -23.10
C ARG A 250 -0.98 -8.51 -24.11
N TRP A 251 -0.88 -8.97 -25.36
CA TRP A 251 -1.67 -8.50 -26.51
C TRP A 251 -3.10 -9.06 -26.61
N TYR A 252 -3.39 -10.14 -25.88
CA TYR A 252 -4.64 -10.88 -26.00
C TYR A 252 -5.53 -10.61 -24.79
N ASP A 253 -6.70 -10.03 -25.04
CA ASP A 253 -7.69 -9.77 -23.99
C ASP A 253 -8.48 -11.04 -23.65
N LEU A 254 -8.18 -11.62 -22.48
CA LEU A 254 -8.73 -12.88 -22.00
C LEU A 254 -9.29 -12.71 -20.59
N LEU A 255 -10.41 -13.38 -20.27
CA LEU A 255 -11.14 -13.23 -19.00
C LEU A 255 -10.28 -13.32 -17.72
N LEU A 256 -9.25 -14.17 -17.71
CA LEU A 256 -8.34 -14.36 -16.56
C LEU A 256 -6.98 -13.66 -16.73
N ASN A 257 -6.75 -13.08 -17.90
CA ASN A 257 -5.49 -12.51 -18.35
C ASN A 257 -5.82 -11.37 -19.33
N PRO A 258 -6.41 -10.25 -18.87
CA PRO A 258 -6.82 -9.16 -19.76
C PRO A 258 -5.60 -8.51 -20.41
N ALA A 259 -5.80 -7.92 -21.59
CA ALA A 259 -4.70 -7.24 -22.28
C ALA A 259 -4.24 -6.02 -21.47
N ASN A 260 -2.94 -5.75 -21.47
CA ASN A 260 -2.31 -4.73 -20.63
C ASN A 260 -1.38 -3.81 -21.46
N ASP A 261 -1.75 -3.61 -22.71
CA ASP A 261 -0.98 -2.92 -23.74
C ASP A 261 -1.46 -1.50 -24.05
N ASP A 262 -2.47 -0.99 -23.34
CA ASP A 262 -3.19 0.27 -23.59
C ASP A 262 -3.82 0.38 -25.00
N HIS A 263 -3.82 -0.66 -25.85
CA HIS A 263 -4.41 -0.61 -27.20
C HIS A 263 -5.95 -0.43 -27.11
N PRO A 264 -6.63 0.32 -28.00
CA PRO A 264 -8.10 0.36 -28.03
C PRO A 264 -8.67 -0.87 -28.78
N SER A 265 -9.51 -1.73 -28.19
CA SER A 265 -10.44 -1.49 -27.07
C SER A 265 -10.11 -2.29 -25.80
N HIS A 266 -8.88 -2.17 -25.28
CA HIS A 266 -8.47 -2.72 -23.99
C HIS A 266 -8.53 -1.65 -22.88
N ASP A 267 -8.63 -2.09 -21.62
CA ASP A 267 -8.71 -1.20 -20.46
C ASP A 267 -7.34 -0.64 -20.06
N VAL A 268 -7.21 0.69 -20.08
CA VAL A 268 -6.00 1.42 -19.66
C VAL A 268 -5.67 1.25 -18.17
N SER A 269 -6.58 0.71 -17.36
CA SER A 269 -6.26 0.30 -15.98
C SER A 269 -5.27 -0.87 -15.93
N GLU A 270 -5.28 -1.75 -16.94
CA GLU A 270 -4.36 -2.90 -17.03
C GLU A 270 -2.97 -2.50 -17.52
N GLY A 271 -2.86 -1.59 -18.49
CA GLY A 271 -1.57 -1.01 -18.91
C GLY A 271 -0.90 -0.21 -17.78
N GLN A 272 -1.68 0.57 -17.02
CA GLN A 272 -1.19 1.21 -15.80
C GLN A 272 -0.70 0.20 -14.75
N LYS A 273 -1.40 -0.94 -14.56
CA LYS A 273 -0.93 -2.02 -13.65
C LYS A 273 0.41 -2.60 -14.12
N LEU A 274 0.59 -2.83 -15.43
CA LEU A 274 1.87 -3.28 -16.00
C LEU A 274 2.99 -2.26 -15.73
N VAL A 275 2.77 -0.98 -16.05
CA VAL A 275 3.77 0.08 -15.83
C VAL A 275 4.15 0.18 -14.35
N LYS A 276 3.17 0.10 -13.45
CA LYS A 276 3.39 0.07 -11.99
C LYS A 276 4.21 -1.15 -11.57
N GLU A 277 3.86 -2.34 -12.03
CA GLU A 277 4.55 -3.59 -11.69
C GLU A 277 6.02 -3.58 -12.16
N VAL A 278 6.27 -3.12 -13.39
CA VAL A 278 7.63 -2.95 -13.93
C VAL A 278 8.40 -1.94 -13.10
N TYR A 279 7.82 -0.76 -12.82
CA TYR A 279 8.45 0.26 -11.98
C TYR A 279 8.81 -0.30 -10.59
N GLU A 280 7.89 -1.00 -9.91
CA GLU A 280 8.12 -1.54 -8.57
C GLU A 280 9.19 -2.64 -8.57
N ALA A 281 9.19 -3.52 -9.57
CA ALA A 281 10.24 -4.53 -9.73
C ALA A 281 11.63 -3.87 -9.90
N LEU A 282 11.77 -2.92 -10.83
CA LEU A 282 13.02 -2.19 -11.07
C LEU A 282 13.44 -1.35 -9.85
N ARG A 283 12.49 -0.68 -9.19
CA ARG A 283 12.72 0.12 -7.98
C ARG A 283 13.17 -0.72 -6.79
N SER A 284 12.76 -1.99 -6.72
CA SER A 284 13.21 -2.96 -5.71
C SER A 284 14.59 -3.54 -5.98
N SER A 285 15.09 -3.44 -7.22
CA SER A 285 16.36 -4.02 -7.64
C SER A 285 17.58 -3.37 -6.97
N PRO A 286 18.63 -4.13 -6.61
CA PRO A 286 19.93 -3.54 -6.24
C PRO A 286 20.56 -2.74 -7.41
N GLN A 287 20.13 -2.97 -8.66
CA GLN A 287 20.54 -2.18 -9.83
C GLN A 287 19.76 -0.86 -10.00
N TRP A 288 18.81 -0.49 -9.12
CA TRP A 288 17.97 0.71 -9.29
C TRP A 288 18.76 2.01 -9.61
N ASN A 289 19.91 2.20 -8.95
CA ASN A 289 20.78 3.36 -9.18
C ASN A 289 21.55 3.31 -10.51
N GLU A 290 21.38 2.27 -11.32
CA GLU A 290 22.03 2.06 -12.62
C GLU A 290 20.99 1.90 -13.75
N ILE A 291 19.70 2.07 -13.44
CA ILE A 291 18.57 1.84 -14.34
C ILE A 291 17.99 3.18 -14.85
N LEU A 292 17.72 3.21 -16.16
CA LEU A 292 16.81 4.16 -16.80
C LEU A 292 15.64 3.38 -17.41
N PHE A 293 14.44 3.54 -16.85
CA PHE A 293 13.21 2.96 -17.38
C PHE A 293 12.50 3.97 -18.28
N ILE A 294 12.12 3.53 -19.47
CA ILE A 294 11.45 4.31 -20.50
C ILE A 294 10.10 3.66 -20.78
N VAL A 295 9.03 4.43 -20.67
CA VAL A 295 7.69 4.05 -21.14
C VAL A 295 7.35 4.97 -22.30
N THR A 296 7.07 4.42 -23.47
CA THR A 296 6.62 5.17 -24.67
C THR A 296 5.43 4.44 -25.28
N TYR A 297 4.77 5.06 -26.26
CA TYR A 297 3.81 4.38 -27.13
C TYR A 297 4.39 4.22 -28.54
N ASP A 298 3.76 3.40 -29.37
CA ASP A 298 4.12 3.17 -30.78
C ASP A 298 3.52 4.24 -31.72
N GLU A 299 2.23 4.54 -31.60
CA GLU A 299 1.52 5.57 -32.36
C GLU A 299 0.29 6.06 -31.58
N HIS A 300 -0.53 6.94 -32.17
CA HIS A 300 -1.52 7.72 -31.43
C HIS A 300 -2.93 7.12 -31.35
N GLY A 301 -3.18 5.98 -31.98
CA GLY A 301 -4.46 5.26 -31.94
C GLY A 301 -5.61 5.95 -32.67
N GLY A 302 -5.31 6.94 -33.49
CA GLY A 302 -6.32 7.83 -34.08
C GLY A 302 -6.92 8.85 -33.10
N PHE A 303 -6.42 8.94 -31.86
CA PHE A 303 -6.84 9.94 -30.87
C PHE A 303 -6.24 11.32 -31.17
N TYR A 304 -7.00 12.38 -30.83
CA TYR A 304 -6.58 13.75 -31.10
C TYR A 304 -5.29 14.15 -30.37
N ASP A 305 -4.44 14.91 -31.05
CA ASP A 305 -3.38 15.72 -30.43
C ASP A 305 -3.31 17.08 -31.14
N HIS A 306 -3.10 18.13 -30.36
CA HIS A 306 -3.14 19.50 -30.85
C HIS A 306 -1.81 19.99 -31.45
N VAL A 307 -0.71 19.27 -31.26
CA VAL A 307 0.62 19.69 -31.72
C VAL A 307 0.85 19.24 -33.17
N PRO A 308 1.11 20.17 -34.11
CA PRO A 308 1.43 19.84 -35.49
C PRO A 308 2.62 18.88 -35.60
N THR A 309 2.46 17.83 -36.42
CA THR A 309 3.54 16.87 -36.69
C THR A 309 4.69 17.52 -37.49
N PRO A 310 5.96 17.21 -37.19
CA PRO A 310 7.11 17.66 -37.97
C PRO A 310 7.13 17.12 -39.42
N LEU A 311 7.07 18.04 -40.38
CA LEU A 311 7.05 17.75 -41.82
C LEU A 311 8.40 17.96 -42.53
N ASP A 312 9.33 18.71 -41.94
CA ASP A 312 10.54 19.19 -42.60
C ASP A 312 11.83 18.61 -41.98
N GLY A 313 12.85 18.42 -42.82
CA GLY A 313 14.21 18.08 -42.40
C GLY A 313 14.41 16.66 -41.85
N VAL A 314 13.39 15.82 -41.89
CA VAL A 314 13.37 14.43 -41.42
C VAL A 314 13.99 13.51 -42.49
N PRO A 315 15.16 12.88 -42.28
CA PRO A 315 15.88 12.17 -43.34
C PRO A 315 15.38 10.73 -43.48
N ASN A 316 15.05 10.30 -44.71
CA ASN A 316 14.75 8.90 -45.01
C ASN A 316 15.88 7.99 -44.45
N PRO A 317 15.55 6.93 -43.67
CA PRO A 317 16.53 6.17 -42.90
C PRO A 317 17.56 5.45 -43.77
N ASP A 318 17.12 4.74 -44.81
CA ASP A 318 17.89 3.73 -45.54
C ASP A 318 17.82 3.86 -47.08
N GLY A 319 17.08 4.86 -47.57
CA GLY A 319 16.84 5.11 -48.99
C GLY A 319 15.69 4.29 -49.60
N ILE A 320 14.95 3.53 -48.78
CA ILE A 320 13.83 2.72 -49.24
C ILE A 320 12.55 3.57 -49.25
N LEU A 321 11.77 3.48 -50.34
CA LEU A 321 10.46 4.11 -50.45
C LEU A 321 9.35 3.14 -50.02
N GLY A 322 8.20 3.69 -49.62
CA GLY A 322 7.00 2.92 -49.32
C GLY A 322 6.54 2.05 -50.50
N PRO A 323 5.71 1.02 -50.27
CA PRO A 323 5.18 0.21 -51.36
C PRO A 323 4.33 1.04 -52.34
N PRO A 324 4.31 0.68 -53.63
CA PRO A 324 3.37 1.24 -54.60
C PRO A 324 1.90 1.03 -54.18
N PRO A 325 0.98 1.93 -54.56
CA PRO A 325 1.20 3.09 -55.42
C PRO A 325 1.75 4.33 -54.70
N TYR A 326 1.94 4.28 -53.38
CA TYR A 326 2.16 5.49 -52.56
C TYR A 326 3.61 5.97 -52.49
N ASN A 327 4.58 5.05 -52.57
CA ASN A 327 6.01 5.38 -52.61
C ASN A 327 6.48 6.35 -51.50
N PHE A 328 5.88 6.24 -50.29
CA PHE A 328 6.10 7.19 -49.19
C PHE A 328 7.60 7.35 -48.88
N GLU A 329 8.08 8.59 -48.85
CA GLU A 329 9.51 8.89 -48.76
C GLU A 329 10.10 8.79 -47.35
N PHE A 330 9.31 8.50 -46.31
CA PHE A 330 9.76 8.52 -44.91
C PHE A 330 10.36 9.87 -44.47
N ASN A 331 9.97 10.95 -45.14
CA ASN A 331 10.50 12.31 -45.01
C ASN A 331 9.74 13.22 -44.01
N ARG A 332 8.84 12.64 -43.22
CA ARG A 332 8.05 13.31 -42.16
C ARG A 332 7.70 12.33 -41.03
N LEU A 333 7.33 12.86 -39.87
CA LEU A 333 6.94 12.08 -38.69
C LEU A 333 5.42 11.84 -38.61
N GLY A 334 4.99 11.11 -37.59
CA GLY A 334 3.59 10.90 -37.20
C GLY A 334 3.17 11.84 -36.06
N VAL A 335 2.02 11.53 -35.44
CA VAL A 335 1.46 12.34 -34.33
C VAL A 335 2.27 12.14 -33.05
N ARG A 336 2.13 13.08 -32.12
CA ARG A 336 2.79 13.05 -30.81
C ARG A 336 2.21 11.95 -29.91
N VAL A 337 3.09 11.26 -29.18
CA VAL A 337 2.75 10.17 -28.26
C VAL A 337 3.32 10.41 -26.85
N PRO A 338 2.76 9.82 -25.79
CA PRO A 338 3.32 9.93 -24.44
C PRO A 338 4.70 9.29 -24.33
N THR A 339 5.61 9.88 -23.56
CA THR A 339 6.89 9.26 -23.19
C THR A 339 7.34 9.70 -21.81
N PHE A 340 7.73 8.74 -20.97
CA PHE A 340 8.21 8.91 -19.61
C PHE A 340 9.66 8.40 -19.48
N PHE A 341 10.47 9.08 -18.66
CA PHE A 341 11.81 8.63 -18.26
C PHE A 341 11.89 8.55 -16.75
N ILE A 342 12.24 7.38 -16.23
CA ILE A 342 12.06 7.00 -14.83
C ILE A 342 13.39 6.45 -14.30
N SER A 343 14.02 7.17 -13.37
CA SER A 343 15.35 6.86 -12.84
C SER A 343 15.60 7.72 -11.59
N PRO A 344 16.41 7.28 -10.59
CA PRO A 344 16.73 8.12 -9.43
C PRO A 344 17.62 9.32 -9.78
N TRP A 345 18.12 9.42 -11.01
CA TRP A 345 18.98 10.52 -11.47
C TRP A 345 18.22 11.70 -12.12
N ILE A 346 16.89 11.67 -12.07
CA ILE A 346 15.99 12.63 -12.70
C ILE A 346 15.29 13.46 -11.62
N GLU A 347 15.24 14.79 -11.78
CA GLU A 347 14.48 15.65 -10.87
C GLU A 347 12.96 15.47 -11.02
N PRO A 348 12.18 15.52 -9.92
CA PRO A 348 10.74 15.35 -9.99
C PRO A 348 10.06 16.48 -10.79
N GLY A 349 9.07 16.12 -11.60
CA GLY A 349 8.31 17.08 -12.41
C GLY A 349 9.02 17.58 -13.67
N THR A 350 10.13 16.97 -14.08
CA THR A 350 10.93 17.41 -15.24
C THR A 350 10.14 17.28 -16.55
N VAL A 351 10.20 18.28 -17.43
CA VAL A 351 9.63 18.19 -18.79
C VAL A 351 10.72 18.41 -19.84
N LEU A 352 10.81 17.49 -20.81
CA LEU A 352 11.72 17.59 -21.96
C LEU A 352 11.00 18.22 -23.16
N HIS A 353 11.30 19.50 -23.40
CA HIS A 353 10.79 20.26 -24.55
C HIS A 353 11.78 20.26 -25.72
N GLY A 354 11.43 19.63 -26.83
CA GLY A 354 12.22 19.66 -28.07
C GLY A 354 13.60 19.01 -27.94
N SER A 355 14.26 18.73 -29.06
CA SER A 355 15.55 18.03 -29.02
C SER A 355 16.75 18.93 -29.25
N ASN A 356 17.77 18.79 -28.39
CA ASN A 356 19.13 19.29 -28.66
C ASN A 356 19.90 18.28 -29.54
N GLY A 357 19.27 17.85 -30.64
CA GLY A 357 19.83 16.85 -31.54
C GLY A 357 20.99 17.36 -32.40
N PRO A 358 21.60 16.47 -33.20
CA PRO A 358 22.76 16.80 -34.04
C PRO A 358 22.44 17.82 -35.16
N TYR A 359 21.16 18.09 -35.44
CA TYR A 359 20.71 19.09 -36.41
C TYR A 359 19.63 20.00 -35.79
N LEU A 360 19.50 21.23 -36.29
CA LEU A 360 18.50 22.20 -35.80
C LEU A 360 17.05 21.68 -35.90
N MET A 361 16.77 20.81 -36.88
CA MET A 361 15.42 20.25 -37.10
C MET A 361 15.19 18.90 -36.40
N SER A 362 16.20 18.36 -35.70
CA SER A 362 16.10 17.11 -34.95
C SER A 362 14.92 17.13 -33.98
N GLN A 363 14.18 16.03 -33.91
CA GLN A 363 13.07 15.83 -32.97
C GLN A 363 13.33 14.61 -32.09
N TYR A 364 12.54 14.46 -31.03
CA TYR A 364 12.40 13.18 -30.36
C TYR A 364 11.36 12.32 -31.09
N GLU A 365 11.78 11.13 -31.47
CA GLU A 365 10.96 10.08 -32.08
C GLU A 365 11.57 8.73 -31.75
N HIS A 366 10.98 7.59 -32.14
CA HIS A 366 11.44 6.29 -31.64
C HIS A 366 12.94 5.99 -31.89
N SER A 367 13.53 6.51 -32.95
CA SER A 367 14.98 6.33 -33.22
C SER A 367 15.88 7.12 -32.26
N SER A 368 15.33 8.02 -31.44
CA SER A 368 16.00 8.61 -30.29
C SER A 368 16.44 7.56 -29.26
N ILE A 369 15.75 6.42 -29.16
CA ILE A 369 16.13 5.31 -28.29
C ILE A 369 17.47 4.70 -28.76
N PRO A 370 17.62 4.15 -29.98
CA PRO A 370 18.91 3.63 -30.45
C PRO A 370 20.00 4.72 -30.53
N ALA A 371 19.66 5.97 -30.84
CA ALA A 371 20.61 7.09 -30.79
C ALA A 371 21.18 7.32 -29.38
N THR A 372 20.33 7.30 -28.35
CA THR A 372 20.74 7.48 -26.95
C THR A 372 21.44 6.24 -26.39
N VAL A 373 20.98 5.03 -26.73
CA VAL A 373 21.65 3.76 -26.40
C VAL A 373 23.08 3.75 -26.98
N LYS A 374 23.24 4.16 -28.25
CA LYS A 374 24.56 4.35 -28.87
C LYS A 374 25.44 5.30 -28.06
N LYS A 375 24.90 6.45 -27.63
CA LYS A 375 25.66 7.48 -26.89
C LYS A 375 26.09 6.99 -25.49
N ILE A 376 25.18 6.36 -24.75
CA ILE A 376 25.44 5.85 -23.40
C ILE A 376 26.46 4.70 -23.43
N PHE A 377 26.26 3.70 -24.30
CA PHE A 377 27.13 2.53 -24.41
C PHE A 377 28.31 2.71 -25.37
N LYS A 378 28.48 3.91 -25.94
CA LYS A 378 29.58 4.29 -26.85
C LYS A 378 29.72 3.34 -28.05
N LEU A 379 28.58 2.92 -28.60
CA LEU A 379 28.54 2.06 -29.79
C LEU A 379 29.09 2.83 -31.00
N LYS A 380 29.78 2.11 -31.88
CA LYS A 380 30.59 2.72 -32.96
C LYS A 380 29.73 3.41 -34.03
N ASP A 381 28.85 2.66 -34.65
CA ASP A 381 28.11 3.06 -35.86
C ASP A 381 26.64 3.37 -35.52
N PHE A 382 26.00 4.26 -36.28
CA PHE A 382 24.52 4.42 -36.23
C PHE A 382 23.86 3.30 -37.06
N LEU A 383 22.59 3.00 -36.78
CA LEU A 383 21.85 1.98 -37.52
C LEU A 383 21.44 2.47 -38.91
N THR A 384 20.96 3.72 -39.00
CA THR A 384 20.45 4.34 -40.23
C THR A 384 20.81 5.84 -40.26
N LYS A 385 20.26 6.60 -41.22
CA LYS A 385 20.31 8.07 -41.16
C LYS A 385 19.39 8.65 -40.07
N ARG A 386 18.36 7.92 -39.65
CA ARG A 386 17.33 8.41 -38.74
C ARG A 386 17.84 8.53 -37.30
N ASP A 387 18.45 7.50 -36.73
CA ASP A 387 19.09 7.58 -35.40
C ASP A 387 20.35 8.46 -35.41
N SER A 388 20.99 8.67 -36.57
CA SER A 388 22.05 9.69 -36.73
C SER A 388 21.53 11.13 -36.71
N TRP A 389 20.22 11.34 -36.87
CA TRP A 389 19.55 12.64 -36.90
C TRP A 389 18.69 12.89 -35.67
N ALA A 390 18.15 11.84 -35.04
CA ALA A 390 17.25 11.94 -33.91
C ALA A 390 17.87 12.66 -32.70
N GLY A 391 17.03 13.28 -31.88
CA GLY A 391 17.44 13.80 -30.58
C GLY A 391 17.94 12.69 -29.65
N THR A 392 18.95 12.97 -28.81
CA THR A 392 19.34 12.07 -27.72
C THR A 392 18.91 12.65 -26.38
N PHE A 393 18.41 11.80 -25.47
CA PHE A 393 17.72 12.22 -24.24
C PHE A 393 18.51 11.95 -22.95
N GLU A 394 19.80 11.58 -23.03
CA GLU A 394 20.65 11.35 -21.86
C GLU A 394 20.77 12.59 -20.95
N SER A 395 20.49 13.79 -21.47
CA SER A 395 20.40 15.03 -20.70
C SER A 395 19.25 15.05 -19.67
N VAL A 396 18.31 14.10 -19.71
CA VAL A 396 17.31 13.90 -18.63
C VAL A 396 17.96 13.48 -17.31
N ILE A 397 19.16 12.90 -17.37
CA ILE A 397 19.99 12.53 -16.22
C ILE A 397 20.63 13.82 -15.67
N THR A 398 19.82 14.67 -15.05
CA THR A 398 20.18 16.02 -14.62
C THR A 398 20.99 16.05 -13.31
N ARG A 399 20.97 14.96 -12.53
CA ARG A 399 21.56 14.92 -11.18
C ARG A 399 22.98 14.35 -11.15
N ASN A 400 23.80 14.93 -10.27
CA ASN A 400 25.14 14.42 -9.93
C ASN A 400 25.14 13.30 -8.87
N SER A 401 24.00 12.99 -8.26
CA SER A 401 23.82 11.91 -7.29
C SER A 401 22.39 11.35 -7.34
N PRO A 402 22.19 10.04 -7.08
CA PRO A 402 20.87 9.44 -7.15
C PRO A 402 20.01 9.92 -5.98
N ARG A 403 18.74 10.21 -6.28
CA ARG A 403 17.71 10.60 -5.33
C ARG A 403 17.51 9.55 -4.24
N GLN A 404 17.39 10.03 -3.01
CA GLN A 404 17.10 9.23 -1.81
C GLN A 404 15.64 9.38 -1.37
N ASP A 405 14.95 10.41 -1.85
CA ASP A 405 13.53 10.69 -1.67
C ASP A 405 12.60 9.75 -2.46
N CYS A 406 13.15 8.90 -3.35
CA CYS A 406 12.43 7.72 -3.80
C CYS A 406 12.22 6.79 -2.58
N PRO A 407 10.99 6.54 -2.08
CA PRO A 407 10.77 6.19 -0.67
C PRO A 407 11.63 5.05 -0.10
N GLY A 408 12.40 5.35 0.95
CA GLY A 408 12.91 4.39 1.92
C GLY A 408 12.02 4.35 3.16
N TRP A 409 12.58 4.49 4.36
CA TRP A 409 11.90 4.23 5.64
C TRP A 409 10.80 5.24 6.01
N PHE A 410 9.89 4.88 6.94
CA PHE A 410 8.91 5.83 7.50
C PHE A 410 9.58 7.08 8.11
N LYS A 411 10.78 6.94 8.68
CA LYS A 411 11.63 8.04 9.16
C LYS A 411 12.13 8.98 8.05
N GLU A 412 12.07 8.56 6.80
CA GLU A 412 12.38 9.41 5.65
C GLU A 412 11.16 10.25 5.23
N LEU A 413 9.94 9.84 5.59
CA LEU A 413 8.72 10.66 5.45
C LEU A 413 8.64 11.74 6.54
N ASN A 414 8.96 11.38 7.79
CA ASN A 414 9.10 12.32 8.88
C ASN A 414 10.35 11.97 9.72
N ARG A 415 11.30 12.90 9.76
CA ARG A 415 12.62 12.73 10.41
C ARG A 415 12.57 12.74 11.93
N GLU A 416 11.49 13.23 12.53
CA GLU A 416 11.30 13.25 13.98
C GLU A 416 11.11 11.84 14.55
N ILE A 417 10.55 10.92 13.76
CA ILE A 417 10.28 9.53 14.18
C ILE A 417 11.58 8.80 14.60
N ASP A 418 11.57 8.16 15.77
CA ASP A 418 12.57 7.21 16.26
C ASP A 418 12.53 5.87 15.50
N GLY A 419 12.77 5.91 14.19
CA GLY A 419 12.97 4.74 13.32
C GLY A 419 14.45 4.51 12.95
N VAL A 420 14.69 3.40 12.24
CA VAL A 420 16.00 3.06 11.64
C VAL A 420 16.22 3.86 10.35
N THR A 421 17.48 4.14 10.02
CA THR A 421 17.90 4.74 8.73
C THR A 421 18.98 3.89 8.06
N LYS A 422 19.18 4.08 6.75
CA LYS A 422 20.30 3.46 6.01
C LYS A 422 21.68 3.95 6.49
N SER A 423 21.75 5.12 7.13
CA SER A 423 22.98 5.71 7.68
C SER A 423 23.35 5.21 9.08
N ASP A 424 22.40 4.61 9.81
CA ASP A 424 22.59 4.01 11.14
C ASP A 424 21.97 2.60 11.16
N PRO A 425 22.59 1.63 10.44
CA PRO A 425 22.06 0.29 10.27
C PRO A 425 22.11 -0.51 11.59
N LYS A 426 20.93 -0.87 12.10
CA LYS A 426 20.81 -1.77 13.26
C LYS A 426 21.07 -3.22 12.85
N SER A 427 21.52 -4.05 13.79
CA SER A 427 21.80 -5.47 13.52
C SER A 427 21.74 -6.32 14.77
N ASN A 428 21.48 -7.61 14.59
CA ASN A 428 21.61 -8.67 15.60
C ASN A 428 22.55 -9.76 15.06
N THR A 429 23.07 -10.62 15.93
CA THR A 429 23.78 -11.84 15.51
C THR A 429 22.87 -13.05 15.66
N VAL A 430 23.03 -14.06 14.81
CA VAL A 430 22.27 -15.32 14.93
C VAL A 430 22.68 -16.15 16.16
N SER A 431 23.79 -15.82 16.79
CA SER A 431 24.14 -16.19 18.16
C SER A 431 24.74 -14.98 18.86
N SER A 432 24.19 -14.59 20.01
CA SER A 432 24.66 -13.48 20.85
C SER A 432 25.93 -13.84 21.64
N SER A 433 26.19 -15.14 21.80
CA SER A 433 27.32 -15.69 22.57
C SER A 433 28.58 -15.94 21.75
N ASP A 434 28.48 -15.94 20.41
CA ASP A 434 29.61 -16.12 19.49
C ASP A 434 29.93 -14.80 18.76
N THR A 435 31.12 -14.26 19.01
CA THR A 435 31.59 -13.00 18.40
C THR A 435 31.86 -13.11 16.89
N ASN A 436 31.98 -14.33 16.35
CA ASN A 436 32.15 -14.58 14.91
C ASN A 436 30.83 -14.93 14.22
N SER A 437 29.72 -14.90 14.95
CA SER A 437 28.41 -15.29 14.44
C SER A 437 27.91 -14.38 13.30
N LEU A 438 27.11 -14.94 12.38
CA LEU A 438 26.53 -14.20 11.28
C LEU A 438 25.71 -13.01 11.80
N ARG A 439 26.07 -11.81 11.34
CA ARG A 439 25.36 -10.57 11.64
C ARG A 439 24.26 -10.34 10.61
N VAL A 440 23.03 -10.25 11.08
CA VAL A 440 21.85 -9.90 10.28
C VAL A 440 21.57 -8.41 10.48
N VAL A 441 21.69 -7.64 9.40
CA VAL A 441 21.41 -6.20 9.38
C VAL A 441 19.93 -5.98 9.10
N PHE A 442 19.32 -5.02 9.79
CA PHE A 442 17.91 -4.68 9.61
C PHE A 442 17.65 -4.14 8.19
N GLY A 443 16.76 -4.81 7.44
CA GLY A 443 16.49 -4.54 6.03
C GLY A 443 15.06 -4.11 5.72
N ASP A 444 14.82 -3.66 4.49
CA ASP A 444 13.54 -3.07 4.05
C ASP A 444 12.67 -4.05 3.22
N GLN A 445 12.74 -5.35 3.55
CA GLN A 445 12.19 -6.48 2.77
C GLN A 445 11.06 -7.24 3.48
N SER A 446 10.35 -6.64 4.43
CA SER A 446 9.21 -7.32 5.08
C SER A 446 8.11 -7.68 4.10
N GLN A 447 7.58 -8.87 4.29
CA GLN A 447 6.50 -9.50 3.52
C GLN A 447 5.69 -10.37 4.48
N TYR A 448 4.72 -11.12 3.95
CA TYR A 448 4.13 -12.27 4.64
C TYR A 448 5.21 -13.18 5.27
N VAL A 449 5.08 -13.52 6.55
CA VAL A 449 5.99 -14.42 7.29
C VAL A 449 5.25 -15.68 7.72
N ASN A 450 5.87 -16.85 7.54
CA ASN A 450 5.34 -18.13 8.01
C ASN A 450 6.48 -19.15 8.33
N PRO A 451 6.45 -19.85 9.47
CA PRO A 451 5.46 -19.74 10.54
C PRO A 451 5.60 -18.41 11.28
N ASP A 452 4.69 -18.20 12.21
CA ASP A 452 4.67 -17.11 13.16
C ASP A 452 5.97 -17.05 13.99
N PRO A 453 6.62 -15.89 14.18
CA PRO A 453 7.78 -15.76 15.06
C PRO A 453 7.39 -15.91 16.54
N GLY A 454 8.32 -16.41 17.36
CA GLY A 454 8.09 -16.58 18.79
C GLY A 454 7.86 -15.25 19.50
N HIS A 455 6.77 -15.14 20.25
CA HIS A 455 6.40 -13.97 21.05
C HIS A 455 5.89 -14.37 22.45
N SER A 456 6.28 -15.55 22.92
CA SER A 456 6.11 -15.97 24.31
C SER A 456 6.98 -15.13 25.25
N ILE A 457 6.67 -15.09 26.56
CA ILE A 457 7.52 -14.38 27.55
C ILE A 457 8.98 -14.88 27.57
N GLN A 458 9.21 -16.15 27.20
CA GLN A 458 10.54 -16.76 27.07
C GLN A 458 11.27 -16.32 25.79
N ASP A 459 10.55 -16.18 24.68
CA ASP A 459 11.12 -15.67 23.42
C ASP A 459 11.44 -14.17 23.54
N ILE A 460 10.51 -13.39 24.10
CA ILE A 460 10.69 -11.95 24.33
C ILE A 460 11.85 -11.69 25.30
N TYR A 461 12.01 -12.50 26.34
CA TYR A 461 13.19 -12.45 27.21
C TYR A 461 14.49 -12.60 26.39
N GLU A 462 14.58 -13.58 25.49
CA GLU A 462 15.77 -13.77 24.67
C GLU A 462 15.97 -12.61 23.69
N GLN A 463 14.92 -12.17 23.01
CA GLN A 463 14.93 -11.06 22.05
C GLN A 463 15.49 -9.77 22.69
N VAL A 464 14.96 -9.41 23.86
CA VAL A 464 15.24 -8.16 24.57
C VAL A 464 16.62 -8.16 25.26
N PHE A 465 17.06 -9.30 25.80
CA PHE A 465 18.30 -9.38 26.59
C PHE A 465 19.46 -10.12 25.90
N GLY A 466 19.23 -10.77 24.76
CA GLY A 466 20.25 -11.55 24.05
C GLY A 466 20.69 -12.81 24.80
N LYS A 467 19.88 -13.32 25.73
CA LYS A 467 20.20 -14.49 26.57
C LYS A 467 19.14 -15.57 26.37
N PRO A 468 19.48 -16.84 26.04
CA PRO A 468 18.52 -17.93 26.04
C PRO A 468 17.82 -18.05 27.40
N TRP A 469 16.57 -18.50 27.38
CA TRP A 469 15.79 -18.78 28.59
C TRP A 469 16.30 -20.04 29.31
N ASP A 470 16.55 -19.93 30.63
CA ASP A 470 16.84 -21.07 31.51
C ASP A 470 15.58 -21.42 32.31
N SER A 471 14.97 -22.57 32.03
CA SER A 471 13.77 -23.05 32.71
C SER A 471 14.01 -23.58 34.12
N GLY A 472 15.26 -23.94 34.47
CA GLY A 472 15.65 -24.39 35.81
C GLY A 472 16.05 -23.24 36.73
N LYS A 473 16.49 -22.10 36.17
CA LYS A 473 16.86 -20.88 36.89
C LYS A 473 16.44 -19.62 36.12
N PRO A 474 15.12 -19.35 36.01
CA PRO A 474 14.65 -18.16 35.31
C PRO A 474 15.11 -16.90 36.05
N ASP A 475 15.70 -15.95 35.32
CA ASP A 475 16.12 -14.66 35.86
C ASP A 475 15.00 -13.62 35.70
N PRO A 476 14.33 -13.19 36.79
CA PRO A 476 13.29 -12.17 36.71
C PRO A 476 13.85 -10.79 36.35
N ASN A 477 15.13 -10.51 36.62
CA ASN A 477 15.73 -9.17 36.50
C ASN A 477 17.10 -9.23 35.78
N PRO A 478 17.15 -9.61 34.48
CA PRO A 478 18.37 -9.97 33.75
C PRO A 478 19.31 -8.80 33.39
N GLY A 479 19.03 -7.59 33.87
CA GLY A 479 19.78 -6.36 33.62
C GLY A 479 19.13 -5.44 32.58
N HIS A 480 19.94 -4.57 31.99
CA HIS A 480 19.49 -3.58 31.00
C HIS A 480 19.19 -4.25 29.63
N PRO A 481 18.03 -3.97 28.99
CA PRO A 481 17.72 -4.43 27.63
C PRO A 481 18.78 -4.00 26.60
N ASN A 482 19.10 -4.90 25.67
CA ASN A 482 20.07 -4.64 24.60
C ASN A 482 19.52 -4.91 23.19
N MET A 483 18.29 -5.45 23.09
CA MET A 483 17.59 -5.75 21.84
C MET A 483 18.45 -6.58 20.87
N SER A 484 19.29 -7.48 21.38
CA SER A 484 20.32 -8.19 20.59
C SER A 484 19.98 -9.63 20.19
N GLY A 485 18.86 -10.18 20.69
CA GLY A 485 18.54 -11.61 20.55
C GLY A 485 17.49 -11.97 19.50
N PHE A 486 16.92 -11.01 18.77
CA PHE A 486 15.83 -11.29 17.81
C PHE A 486 16.27 -12.24 16.69
N ALA A 487 17.46 -12.03 16.11
CA ALA A 487 17.98 -12.94 15.10
C ALA A 487 18.28 -14.35 15.66
N GLN A 488 18.80 -14.46 16.89
CA GLN A 488 19.05 -15.74 17.55
C GLN A 488 17.75 -16.49 17.84
N ASN A 489 16.76 -15.81 18.41
CA ASN A 489 15.45 -16.37 18.72
C ASN A 489 14.74 -16.87 17.45
N ALA A 490 14.76 -16.07 16.39
CA ALA A 490 14.22 -16.43 15.09
C ALA A 490 14.90 -17.68 14.50
N GLU A 491 16.24 -17.74 14.48
CA GLU A 491 16.95 -18.93 13.99
C GLU A 491 16.67 -20.19 14.81
N ARG A 492 16.46 -20.06 16.14
CA ARG A 492 16.05 -21.18 17.00
C ARG A 492 14.67 -21.70 16.62
N ASN A 493 13.71 -20.82 16.37
CA ASN A 493 12.35 -21.17 16.01
C ASN A 493 12.28 -21.78 14.59
N LYS A 494 13.01 -21.21 13.62
CA LYS A 494 13.19 -21.80 12.29
C LYS A 494 14.45 -21.25 11.62
N LYS A 495 15.33 -22.15 11.18
CA LYS A 495 16.53 -21.79 10.43
C LYS A 495 16.19 -20.92 9.20
N GLY A 496 16.84 -19.77 9.08
CA GLY A 496 16.61 -18.73 8.08
C GLY A 496 15.59 -17.64 8.47
N MET A 497 14.81 -17.82 9.55
CA MET A 497 13.77 -16.87 9.96
C MET A 497 14.34 -15.53 10.45
N SER A 498 15.61 -15.46 10.86
CA SER A 498 16.23 -14.17 11.19
C SER A 498 16.17 -13.16 10.04
N SER A 499 16.19 -13.65 8.79
CA SER A 499 16.02 -12.83 7.59
C SER A 499 14.60 -12.27 7.41
N ALA A 500 13.59 -12.81 8.09
CA ALA A 500 12.24 -12.26 8.11
C ALA A 500 12.02 -11.31 9.31
N VAL A 501 12.47 -11.73 10.50
CA VAL A 501 12.33 -10.98 11.76
C VAL A 501 13.14 -9.67 11.76
N MET A 502 14.32 -9.65 11.14
CA MET A 502 15.18 -8.47 11.01
C MET A 502 14.84 -7.61 9.78
N ASN A 503 13.55 -7.46 9.44
CA ASN A 503 13.13 -6.54 8.39
C ASN A 503 11.92 -5.69 8.81
N GLY A 504 11.78 -4.53 8.18
CA GLY A 504 10.59 -3.68 8.26
C GLY A 504 9.96 -3.41 6.88
N PHE A 505 8.68 -3.03 6.88
CA PHE A 505 7.96 -2.67 5.65
C PHE A 505 8.36 -1.28 5.13
N LYS A 506 8.38 -1.14 3.80
CA LYS A 506 8.45 0.17 3.13
C LYS A 506 7.10 0.90 3.25
N PRO A 507 7.07 2.24 3.38
CA PRO A 507 5.82 3.00 3.40
C PRO A 507 4.96 2.81 2.15
N ASN A 508 5.58 2.55 0.99
CA ASN A 508 4.82 2.24 -0.24
C ASN A 508 4.17 0.84 -0.23
N ALA A 509 4.61 -0.09 0.63
CA ALA A 509 3.91 -1.35 0.87
C ALA A 509 2.74 -1.17 1.86
N LEU A 510 2.79 -0.10 2.66
CA LEU A 510 1.81 0.27 3.68
C LEU A 510 1.15 1.62 3.38
N PRO A 511 0.53 1.82 2.19
CA PRO A 511 0.06 3.13 1.74
C PRO A 511 -0.97 3.79 2.68
N VAL A 512 -1.79 3.01 3.39
CA VAL A 512 -2.75 3.55 4.37
C VAL A 512 -2.01 4.13 5.58
N TYR A 513 -1.10 3.37 6.20
CA TYR A 513 -0.31 3.85 7.34
C TYR A 513 0.64 4.99 6.95
N LYS A 514 1.16 4.99 5.72
CA LYS A 514 1.93 6.12 5.15
C LYS A 514 1.13 7.42 5.19
N GLU A 515 -0.10 7.41 4.70
CA GLU A 515 -0.93 8.62 4.71
C GLU A 515 -1.35 9.03 6.11
N LEU A 516 -1.62 8.08 7.01
CA LEU A 516 -1.92 8.41 8.42
C LEU A 516 -0.74 9.10 9.11
N VAL A 517 0.51 8.65 8.88
CA VAL A 517 1.73 9.32 9.37
C VAL A 517 1.89 10.72 8.79
N GLN A 518 1.55 10.92 7.52
CA GLN A 518 1.68 12.22 6.86
C GLN A 518 0.59 13.22 7.29
N ASN A 519 -0.61 12.74 7.64
CA ASN A 519 -1.78 13.59 7.89
C ASN A 519 -2.18 13.74 9.36
N PHE A 520 -1.72 12.88 10.26
CA PHE A 520 -2.13 12.88 11.68
C PHE A 520 -0.92 12.65 12.60
N ALA A 521 -1.12 12.00 13.76
CA ALA A 521 -0.07 11.71 14.72
C ALA A 521 0.31 10.23 14.78
N ILE A 522 1.59 9.95 15.02
CA ILE A 522 2.13 8.64 15.39
C ILE A 522 2.89 8.73 16.71
N CYS A 523 2.70 7.76 17.61
CA CYS A 523 3.55 7.57 18.77
C CYS A 523 4.74 6.67 18.40
N ASP A 524 5.96 7.16 18.60
CA ASP A 524 7.19 6.39 18.40
C ASP A 524 7.79 5.86 19.70
N ARG A 525 7.05 5.93 20.82
CA ARG A 525 7.43 5.34 22.12
C ARG A 525 6.26 4.70 22.88
N TRP A 526 5.35 4.05 22.16
CA TRP A 526 4.30 3.22 22.77
C TRP A 526 4.79 1.78 22.95
N PHE A 527 4.71 1.24 24.16
CA PHE A 527 5.21 -0.10 24.48
C PHE A 527 4.07 -1.08 24.79
N ALA A 528 4.28 -2.36 24.48
CA ALA A 528 3.43 -3.42 25.01
C ALA A 528 3.47 -3.40 26.54
N SER A 529 2.33 -3.50 27.21
CA SER A 529 2.23 -3.34 28.68
C SER A 529 2.94 -4.44 29.46
N VAL A 530 3.14 -5.61 28.86
CA VAL A 530 3.84 -6.77 29.42
C VAL A 530 4.69 -7.45 28.33
N PRO A 531 5.91 -7.93 28.63
CA PRO A 531 6.69 -8.75 27.70
C PRO A 531 6.14 -10.19 27.62
N ALA A 532 4.93 -10.36 27.07
CA ALA A 532 4.22 -11.64 26.93
C ALA A 532 3.36 -11.64 25.64
N SER A 533 2.71 -12.78 25.35
CA SER A 533 1.88 -12.95 24.15
C SER A 533 0.60 -12.10 24.15
N THR A 534 -0.17 -12.18 23.05
CA THR A 534 -1.36 -11.37 22.74
C THR A 534 -2.32 -11.17 23.91
N GLN A 535 -2.83 -12.24 24.50
CA GLN A 535 -3.97 -12.10 25.43
C GLN A 535 -3.61 -11.33 26.71
N PRO A 536 -2.47 -11.59 27.40
CA PRO A 536 -1.97 -10.71 28.45
C PRO A 536 -1.92 -9.22 28.09
N ASN A 537 -1.47 -8.86 26.87
CA ASN A 537 -1.41 -7.46 26.44
C ASN A 537 -2.80 -6.87 26.13
N ARG A 538 -3.69 -7.59 25.43
CA ARG A 538 -5.09 -7.16 25.20
C ARG A 538 -5.84 -6.88 26.51
N LEU A 539 -5.51 -7.58 27.60
CA LEU A 539 -6.10 -7.31 28.92
C LEU A 539 -5.71 -5.93 29.49
N TYR A 540 -4.50 -5.43 29.25
CA TYR A 540 -4.11 -4.09 29.71
C TYR A 540 -4.88 -2.96 29.01
N VAL A 541 -5.23 -3.13 27.72
CA VAL A 541 -5.93 -2.12 26.89
C VAL A 541 -7.24 -1.60 27.51
N HIS A 542 -7.98 -2.46 28.22
CA HIS A 542 -9.28 -2.09 28.81
C HIS A 542 -9.41 -2.37 30.31
N SER A 543 -8.38 -2.93 30.96
CA SER A 543 -8.41 -3.17 32.41
C SER A 543 -7.14 -2.76 33.18
N ALA A 544 -6.09 -2.26 32.49
CA ALA A 544 -4.82 -1.86 33.09
C ALA A 544 -4.11 -2.95 33.94
N THR A 545 -4.47 -4.22 33.75
CA THR A 545 -3.81 -5.40 34.31
C THR A 545 -4.11 -6.65 33.48
N SER A 546 -3.22 -7.65 33.51
CA SER A 546 -3.52 -9.01 33.03
C SER A 546 -4.00 -9.95 34.14
N HIS A 547 -4.23 -9.45 35.36
CA HIS A 547 -4.61 -10.22 36.55
C HIS A 547 -3.62 -11.37 36.84
N GLY A 548 -2.32 -11.08 36.74
CA GLY A 548 -1.25 -12.06 36.93
C GLY A 548 -0.95 -12.94 35.71
N ALA A 549 -1.71 -12.89 34.62
CA ALA A 549 -1.42 -13.70 33.44
C ALA A 549 -0.15 -13.22 32.71
N THR A 550 0.76 -14.15 32.44
CA THR A 550 1.97 -13.98 31.59
C THR A 550 1.92 -14.83 30.32
N SER A 551 0.85 -15.58 30.15
CA SER A 551 0.53 -16.50 29.06
C SER A 551 -0.94 -16.91 29.20
N ASN A 552 -1.41 -17.79 28.34
CA ASN A 552 -2.80 -18.22 28.30
C ASN A 552 -3.12 -19.12 29.51
N ASP A 553 -4.13 -18.73 30.30
CA ASP A 553 -4.65 -19.53 31.42
C ASP A 553 -6.00 -20.13 31.00
N LYS A 554 -6.02 -21.43 30.68
CA LYS A 554 -7.22 -22.15 30.25
C LYS A 554 -8.42 -21.93 31.18
N LYS A 555 -8.21 -21.85 32.49
CA LYS A 555 -9.28 -21.66 33.47
C LYS A 555 -9.84 -20.25 33.38
N LEU A 556 -8.99 -19.22 33.34
CA LEU A 556 -9.43 -17.83 33.25
C LEU A 556 -10.04 -17.48 31.87
N LEU A 557 -9.63 -18.17 30.79
CA LEU A 557 -10.28 -18.06 29.48
C LEU A 557 -11.72 -18.61 29.52
N LEU A 558 -11.91 -19.78 30.14
CA LEU A 558 -13.22 -20.41 30.33
C LEU A 558 -14.13 -19.57 31.25
N GLU A 559 -13.68 -19.24 32.47
CA GLU A 559 -14.47 -18.53 33.49
C GLU A 559 -14.62 -17.02 33.20
N GLY A 560 -13.70 -16.46 32.41
CA GLY A 560 -13.53 -15.03 32.20
C GLY A 560 -12.64 -14.39 33.26
N PHE A 561 -11.79 -13.48 32.81
CA PHE A 561 -10.90 -12.65 33.63
C PHE A 561 -11.72 -11.72 34.55
N PRO A 562 -11.42 -11.67 35.87
CA PRO A 562 -12.32 -11.07 36.87
C PRO A 562 -12.10 -9.57 37.12
N GLN A 563 -11.04 -8.96 36.58
CA GLN A 563 -10.69 -7.56 36.87
C GLN A 563 -11.71 -6.55 36.32
N LYS A 564 -11.82 -5.40 36.99
CA LYS A 564 -12.69 -4.30 36.56
C LYS A 564 -12.19 -3.70 35.24
N THR A 565 -13.12 -3.33 34.37
CA THR A 565 -12.81 -2.73 33.07
C THR A 565 -13.13 -1.22 33.01
N ILE A 566 -12.59 -0.56 32.00
CA ILE A 566 -12.94 0.83 31.67
C ILE A 566 -14.42 0.97 31.27
N PHE A 567 -15.00 -0.06 30.64
CA PHE A 567 -16.41 -0.12 30.26
C PHE A 567 -17.33 -0.03 31.48
N GLU A 568 -17.02 -0.77 32.56
CA GLU A 568 -17.75 -0.67 33.83
C GLU A 568 -17.61 0.71 34.47
N SER A 569 -16.44 1.34 34.36
CA SER A 569 -16.20 2.68 34.91
C SER A 569 -16.91 3.79 34.11
N LEU A 570 -17.15 3.58 32.81
CA LEU A 570 -17.97 4.44 31.96
C LEU A 570 -19.46 4.28 32.29
N ASP A 571 -19.94 3.04 32.38
CA ASP A 571 -21.33 2.68 32.74
C ASP A 571 -21.71 3.23 34.14
N GLU A 572 -20.88 3.01 35.15
CA GLU A 572 -21.03 3.57 36.50
C GLU A 572 -21.10 5.12 36.52
N ALA A 573 -20.50 5.78 35.53
CA ALA A 573 -20.50 7.23 35.38
C ALA A 573 -21.60 7.75 34.41
N GLY A 574 -22.42 6.85 33.85
CA GLY A 574 -23.50 7.20 32.91
C GLY A 574 -23.06 7.47 31.47
N PHE A 575 -21.85 7.04 31.07
CA PHE A 575 -21.36 7.13 29.70
C PHE A 575 -21.64 5.84 28.92
N SER A 576 -21.95 5.99 27.64
CA SER A 576 -22.23 4.88 26.73
C SER A 576 -20.96 4.30 26.11
N PHE A 577 -20.97 3.00 25.80
CA PHE A 577 -19.93 2.36 24.99
C PHE A 577 -20.53 1.42 23.94
N GLY A 578 -19.72 1.01 22.96
CA GLY A 578 -20.15 0.08 21.91
C GLY A 578 -18.98 -0.72 21.34
N ILE A 579 -19.22 -2.01 21.11
CA ILE A 579 -18.23 -2.98 20.65
C ILE A 579 -18.71 -3.52 19.30
N TYR A 580 -18.10 -3.04 18.22
CA TYR A 580 -18.46 -3.34 16.84
C TYR A 580 -17.54 -4.44 16.31
N TYR A 581 -18.08 -5.64 16.10
CA TYR A 581 -17.27 -6.83 15.89
C TYR A 581 -17.52 -7.47 14.52
N GLN A 582 -16.47 -8.05 13.94
CA GLN A 582 -16.54 -8.87 12.72
C GLN A 582 -16.54 -10.38 13.03
N PHE A 583 -15.93 -10.78 14.15
CA PHE A 583 -15.98 -12.11 14.76
C PHE A 583 -16.31 -11.97 16.26
N PRO A 584 -16.71 -13.03 16.98
CA PRO A 584 -17.01 -12.95 18.41
C PRO A 584 -15.91 -12.21 19.19
N PRO A 585 -16.27 -11.15 19.94
CA PRO A 585 -15.31 -10.15 20.37
C PRO A 585 -14.42 -10.65 21.53
N SER A 586 -13.12 -10.35 21.45
CA SER A 586 -12.11 -10.67 22.46
C SER A 586 -12.39 -9.99 23.81
N THR A 587 -13.13 -8.89 23.81
CA THR A 587 -13.63 -8.26 25.04
C THR A 587 -14.47 -9.21 25.93
N LEU A 588 -15.01 -10.32 25.42
CA LEU A 588 -15.68 -11.35 26.24
C LEU A 588 -14.70 -12.22 27.06
N PHE A 589 -13.38 -12.06 26.91
CA PHE A 589 -12.42 -12.58 27.88
C PHE A 589 -12.61 -11.92 29.25
N TYR A 590 -13.12 -10.69 29.34
CA TYR A 590 -13.53 -10.10 30.62
C TYR A 590 -14.85 -10.70 31.09
N ARG A 591 -14.85 -11.35 32.25
CA ARG A 591 -16.06 -11.96 32.84
C ARG A 591 -17.18 -10.94 33.02
N ASN A 592 -16.83 -9.70 33.37
CA ASN A 592 -17.80 -8.65 33.62
C ASN A 592 -18.55 -8.18 32.36
N LEU A 593 -18.00 -8.36 31.16
CA LEU A 593 -18.71 -8.07 29.90
C LEU A 593 -19.64 -9.19 29.43
N ARG A 594 -19.67 -10.32 30.16
CA ARG A 594 -20.65 -11.41 29.96
C ARG A 594 -21.96 -11.18 30.73
N LYS A 595 -22.08 -10.08 31.48
CA LYS A 595 -23.28 -9.71 32.27
C LYS A 595 -24.44 -9.28 31.37
N LEU A 596 -25.67 -9.63 31.73
CA LEU A 596 -26.88 -9.35 30.93
C LEU A 596 -27.07 -7.87 30.57
N LYS A 597 -26.71 -6.91 31.43
CA LYS A 597 -26.83 -5.47 31.16
C LYS A 597 -26.02 -5.00 29.95
N TYR A 598 -24.92 -5.67 29.62
CA TYR A 598 -24.06 -5.30 28.49
C TYR A 598 -24.45 -5.96 27.17
N LEU A 599 -25.45 -6.85 27.17
CA LEU A 599 -25.90 -7.61 25.98
C LEU A 599 -26.22 -6.73 24.75
N THR A 600 -26.70 -5.50 24.95
CA THR A 600 -27.05 -4.55 23.88
C THR A 600 -25.87 -3.70 23.38
N HIS A 601 -24.68 -3.83 23.96
CA HIS A 601 -23.49 -3.03 23.61
C HIS A 601 -22.63 -3.72 22.53
N PHE A 602 -23.01 -4.93 22.10
CA PHE A 602 -22.34 -5.71 21.06
C PHE A 602 -23.06 -5.56 19.72
N HIS A 603 -22.33 -5.11 18.69
CA HIS A 603 -22.89 -4.74 17.39
C HIS A 603 -22.17 -5.42 16.22
N GLN A 604 -22.93 -5.95 15.26
CA GLN A 604 -22.37 -6.49 14.02
C GLN A 604 -21.78 -5.36 13.17
N TYR A 605 -20.45 -5.37 12.98
CA TYR A 605 -19.69 -4.30 12.34
C TYR A 605 -20.23 -3.94 10.94
N GLY A 606 -20.42 -4.93 10.07
CA GLY A 606 -20.67 -4.72 8.63
C GLY A 606 -21.93 -3.92 8.28
N ILE A 607 -22.90 -3.83 9.21
CA ILE A 607 -24.14 -3.06 9.04
C ILE A 607 -24.21 -1.94 10.07
N GLN A 608 -24.03 -2.25 11.35
CA GLN A 608 -24.38 -1.32 12.42
C GLN A 608 -23.33 -0.21 12.59
N PHE A 609 -22.04 -0.50 12.43
CA PHE A 609 -20.98 0.51 12.58
C PHE A 609 -21.12 1.64 11.55
N LYS A 610 -21.27 1.30 10.27
CA LYS A 610 -21.45 2.29 9.19
C LYS A 610 -22.77 3.06 9.33
N LYS A 611 -23.81 2.42 9.85
CA LYS A 611 -25.09 3.08 10.15
C LYS A 611 -24.93 4.13 11.25
N ASP A 612 -24.31 3.77 12.37
CA ASP A 612 -24.12 4.69 13.49
C ASP A 612 -23.16 5.83 13.14
N CYS A 613 -22.10 5.55 12.37
CA CYS A 613 -21.26 6.58 11.76
C CYS A 613 -22.10 7.57 10.94
N LYS A 614 -22.91 7.07 10.00
CA LYS A 614 -23.73 7.90 9.09
C LYS A 614 -24.84 8.68 9.81
N GLU A 615 -25.46 8.08 10.84
CA GLU A 615 -26.54 8.69 11.60
C GLU A 615 -26.06 9.60 12.75
N GLY A 616 -24.76 9.63 13.05
CA GLY A 616 -24.20 10.39 14.17
C GLY A 616 -24.59 9.82 15.53
N LYS A 617 -24.48 8.49 15.68
CA LYS A 617 -24.94 7.73 16.85
C LYS A 617 -23.85 6.86 17.50
N LEU A 618 -22.59 7.11 17.21
CA LEU A 618 -21.50 6.42 17.89
C LEU A 618 -21.51 6.79 19.39
N PRO A 619 -21.36 5.80 20.30
CA PRO A 619 -21.31 6.02 21.74
C PRO A 619 -20.00 6.69 22.20
N ASN A 620 -19.92 7.04 23.48
CA ASN A 620 -18.77 7.79 24.02
C ASN A 620 -17.44 7.02 23.95
N TYR A 621 -17.48 5.69 24.01
CA TYR A 621 -16.30 4.83 23.85
C TYR A 621 -16.60 3.69 22.87
N VAL A 622 -15.82 3.61 21.79
CA VAL A 622 -16.03 2.64 20.70
C VAL A 622 -14.82 1.73 20.59
N VAL A 623 -15.08 0.42 20.50
CA VAL A 623 -14.09 -0.59 20.15
C VAL A 623 -14.51 -1.28 18.85
N VAL A 624 -13.58 -1.43 17.92
CA VAL A 624 -13.77 -2.21 16.68
C VAL A 624 -12.94 -3.48 16.81
N GLU A 625 -13.57 -4.64 16.64
CA GLU A 625 -12.93 -5.96 16.72
C GLU A 625 -12.88 -6.62 15.34
N GLN A 626 -11.65 -6.91 14.90
CA GLN A 626 -11.28 -7.46 13.60
C GLN A 626 -11.67 -8.94 13.41
N ARG A 627 -11.36 -9.50 12.22
CA ARG A 627 -11.50 -10.92 11.86
C ARG A 627 -10.23 -11.69 12.19
N TRP A 628 -10.37 -12.68 13.06
CA TRP A 628 -9.27 -13.51 13.58
C TRP A 628 -8.97 -14.76 12.75
N PHE A 629 -9.90 -15.24 11.94
CA PHE A 629 -9.79 -16.52 11.21
C PHE A 629 -9.53 -16.28 9.71
N ASP A 630 -8.47 -16.89 9.17
CA ASP A 630 -8.00 -16.73 7.78
C ASP A 630 -8.84 -17.54 6.77
N LEU A 631 -10.10 -17.13 6.56
CA LEU A 631 -11.06 -17.81 5.67
C LEU A 631 -10.93 -17.38 4.20
N LEU A 632 -11.26 -18.26 3.24
CA LEU A 632 -11.17 -17.93 1.81
C LEU A 632 -12.11 -16.81 1.37
N SER A 633 -13.32 -16.74 1.94
CA SER A 633 -14.32 -15.71 1.63
C SER A 633 -14.13 -14.42 2.43
N THR A 634 -13.56 -14.51 3.63
CA THR A 634 -13.36 -13.39 4.56
C THR A 634 -12.01 -13.53 5.28
N PRO A 635 -10.89 -13.19 4.62
CA PRO A 635 -9.55 -13.36 5.18
C PRO A 635 -9.36 -12.58 6.48
N ALA A 636 -8.48 -13.05 7.36
CA ALA A 636 -8.16 -12.32 8.58
C ALA A 636 -7.54 -10.95 8.25
N ASN A 637 -7.84 -9.95 9.09
CA ASN A 637 -7.50 -8.54 8.88
C ASN A 637 -7.01 -7.89 10.19
N ASP A 638 -6.26 -8.66 10.97
CA ASP A 638 -5.73 -8.36 12.29
C ASP A 638 -4.22 -8.00 12.28
N ASP A 639 -3.59 -8.02 11.10
CA ASP A 639 -2.13 -7.90 10.87
C ASP A 639 -1.24 -8.98 11.54
N HIS A 640 -1.83 -9.99 12.19
CA HIS A 640 -1.11 -11.06 12.88
C HIS A 640 -0.41 -12.00 11.87
N PRO A 641 0.84 -12.46 12.07
CA PRO A 641 1.44 -13.46 11.20
C PRO A 641 0.68 -14.80 11.27
N SER A 642 0.30 -15.47 10.18
CA SER A 642 0.66 -15.25 8.78
C SER A 642 -0.48 -14.66 7.94
N HIS A 643 -1.28 -13.75 8.48
CA HIS A 643 -2.32 -13.05 7.73
C HIS A 643 -1.71 -11.99 6.78
N ASP A 644 -2.51 -11.45 5.85
CA ASP A 644 -2.03 -10.45 4.89
C ASP A 644 -2.27 -9.04 5.45
N VAL A 645 -1.19 -8.29 5.74
CA VAL A 645 -1.24 -6.92 6.27
C VAL A 645 -1.97 -5.94 5.33
N SER A 646 -2.18 -6.30 4.06
CA SER A 646 -3.06 -5.52 3.18
C SER A 646 -4.55 -5.64 3.52
N GLU A 647 -4.98 -6.67 4.24
CA GLU A 647 -6.35 -6.81 4.73
C GLU A 647 -6.60 -5.96 5.99
N GLY A 648 -5.63 -5.89 6.91
CA GLY A 648 -5.69 -4.95 8.05
C GLY A 648 -5.70 -3.49 7.61
N GLN A 649 -4.88 -3.14 6.60
CA GLN A 649 -4.98 -1.82 5.96
C GLN A 649 -6.35 -1.53 5.34
N LYS A 650 -7.06 -2.53 4.79
CA LYS A 650 -8.44 -2.34 4.29
C LYS A 650 -9.41 -2.06 5.44
N LEU A 651 -9.27 -2.75 6.57
CA LEU A 651 -10.08 -2.49 7.77
C LEU A 651 -9.84 -1.06 8.28
N VAL A 652 -8.57 -0.66 8.43
CA VAL A 652 -8.20 0.70 8.88
C VAL A 652 -8.77 1.76 7.95
N LYS A 653 -8.65 1.59 6.62
CA LYS A 653 -9.24 2.48 5.62
C LYS A 653 -10.77 2.55 5.72
N GLU A 654 -11.44 1.40 5.85
CA GLU A 654 -12.90 1.33 5.96
C GLU A 654 -13.41 2.02 7.24
N VAL A 655 -12.73 1.80 8.37
CA VAL A 655 -13.03 2.47 9.64
C VAL A 655 -12.79 3.98 9.53
N TYR A 656 -11.63 4.39 9.01
CA TYR A 656 -11.32 5.81 8.80
C TYR A 656 -12.38 6.50 7.95
N GLU A 657 -12.76 5.95 6.80
CA GLU A 657 -13.69 6.59 5.86
C GLU A 657 -15.12 6.65 6.42
N ALA A 658 -15.53 5.65 7.21
CA ALA A 658 -16.80 5.68 7.93
C ALA A 658 -16.82 6.80 9.00
N LEU A 659 -15.75 6.92 9.80
CA LEU A 659 -15.63 7.98 10.82
C LEU A 659 -15.49 9.38 10.20
N ARG A 660 -14.70 9.51 9.13
CA ARG A 660 -14.42 10.75 8.40
C ARG A 660 -15.65 11.32 7.69
N SER A 661 -16.58 10.46 7.29
CA SER A 661 -17.87 10.84 6.70
C SER A 661 -19.01 11.00 7.73
N SER A 662 -18.74 10.72 9.01
CA SER A 662 -19.72 10.92 10.09
C SER A 662 -19.94 12.41 10.39
N PRO A 663 -21.16 12.86 10.71
CA PRO A 663 -21.38 14.18 11.31
C PRO A 663 -20.67 14.34 12.67
N GLN A 664 -20.30 13.24 13.35
CA GLN A 664 -19.50 13.25 14.58
C GLN A 664 -17.97 13.37 14.33
N TRP A 665 -17.49 13.55 13.09
CA TRP A 665 -16.04 13.59 12.79
C TRP A 665 -15.25 14.57 13.69
N ASN A 666 -15.82 15.74 13.99
CA ASN A 666 -15.19 16.74 14.86
C ASN A 666 -15.26 16.40 16.37
N GLU A 667 -15.89 15.29 16.74
CA GLU A 667 -16.02 14.77 18.11
C GLU A 667 -15.23 13.45 18.30
N ILE A 668 -14.54 12.98 17.26
CA ILE A 668 -13.86 11.68 17.23
C ILE A 668 -12.34 11.82 17.42
N LEU A 669 -11.80 10.99 18.31
CA LEU A 669 -10.39 10.59 18.35
C LEU A 669 -10.32 9.10 18.05
N PHE A 670 -9.88 8.76 16.84
CA PHE A 670 -9.64 7.38 16.43
C PHE A 670 -8.21 6.97 16.76
N ILE A 671 -8.06 5.82 17.42
CA ILE A 671 -6.78 5.27 17.88
C ILE A 671 -6.58 3.91 17.22
N ILE A 672 -5.40 3.71 16.63
CA ILE A 672 -4.96 2.41 16.12
C ILE A 672 -3.75 2.00 16.93
N THR A 673 -3.74 0.81 17.50
CA THR A 673 -2.59 0.25 18.23
C THR A 673 -2.54 -1.25 18.06
N TYR A 674 -1.35 -1.82 18.25
CA TYR A 674 -1.12 -3.26 18.33
C TYR A 674 -1.02 -3.68 19.80
N ASP A 675 -1.18 -4.96 20.07
CA ASP A 675 -1.06 -5.62 21.37
C ASP A 675 0.39 -6.00 21.70
N GLU A 676 1.13 -6.57 20.75
CA GLU A 676 2.58 -6.78 20.88
C GLU A 676 3.28 -6.69 19.50
N HIS A 677 4.52 -7.14 19.39
CA HIS A 677 5.41 -6.90 18.25
C HIS A 677 5.55 -8.07 17.27
N GLY A 678 4.78 -9.16 17.43
CA GLY A 678 4.80 -10.36 16.58
C GLY A 678 6.14 -11.08 16.53
N GLY A 679 7.00 -10.88 17.54
CA GLY A 679 8.40 -11.34 17.53
C GLY A 679 9.33 -10.61 16.53
N PHE A 680 8.88 -9.53 15.89
CA PHE A 680 9.69 -8.74 14.95
C PHE A 680 10.67 -7.79 15.65
N TYR A 681 11.77 -7.45 14.97
CA TYR A 681 12.80 -6.59 15.54
C TYR A 681 12.36 -5.13 15.74
N ASP A 682 12.59 -4.60 16.94
CA ASP A 682 12.62 -3.17 17.23
C ASP A 682 13.95 -2.79 17.94
N HIS A 683 14.46 -1.58 17.69
CA HIS A 683 15.76 -1.14 18.21
C HIS A 683 15.70 -0.43 19.57
N VAL A 684 14.52 -0.07 20.07
CA VAL A 684 14.35 0.72 21.29
C VAL A 684 14.35 -0.18 22.53
N PRO A 685 15.30 0.01 23.48
CA PRO A 685 15.32 -0.72 24.74
C PRO A 685 13.99 -0.61 25.49
N THR A 686 13.47 -1.75 25.98
CA THR A 686 12.19 -1.77 26.69
C THR A 686 12.31 -1.09 28.08
N PRO A 687 11.28 -0.37 28.55
CA PRO A 687 11.30 0.25 29.87
C PRO A 687 11.29 -0.80 31.01
N VAL A 688 12.36 -0.80 31.82
CA VAL A 688 12.53 -1.70 32.99
C VAL A 688 12.58 -0.97 34.35
N ASP A 689 12.57 0.36 34.35
CA ASP A 689 12.76 1.18 35.55
C ASP A 689 11.46 1.87 35.99
N GLY A 690 11.07 1.68 37.25
CA GLY A 690 9.98 2.46 37.87
C GLY A 690 8.58 2.14 37.33
N VAL A 691 8.43 1.02 36.64
CA VAL A 691 7.18 0.47 36.09
C VAL A 691 6.46 -0.29 37.23
N PRO A 692 5.30 0.16 37.76
CA PRO A 692 4.72 -0.39 38.97
C PRO A 692 3.92 -1.68 38.71
N ASN A 693 3.98 -2.70 39.57
CA ASN A 693 3.01 -3.81 39.47
C ASN A 693 1.56 -3.25 39.58
N PRO A 694 0.63 -3.62 38.68
CA PRO A 694 -0.69 -3.00 38.59
C PRO A 694 -1.56 -3.22 39.84
N ASP A 695 -1.64 -4.43 40.36
CA ASP A 695 -2.62 -4.86 41.37
C ASP A 695 -1.99 -5.59 42.58
N GLY A 696 -0.69 -5.88 42.53
CA GLY A 696 0.05 -6.65 43.52
C GLY A 696 0.13 -8.15 43.22
N ILE A 697 -0.43 -8.61 42.10
CA ILE A 697 -0.43 -10.03 41.71
C ILE A 697 0.89 -10.35 41.01
N LEU A 698 1.53 -11.45 41.40
CA LEU A 698 2.71 -12.00 40.72
C LEU A 698 2.27 -12.99 39.64
N GLY A 699 3.10 -13.15 38.60
CA GLY A 699 2.89 -14.16 37.58
C GLY A 699 2.90 -15.58 38.15
N PRO A 700 2.45 -16.59 37.38
CA PRO A 700 2.50 -17.97 37.83
C PRO A 700 3.94 -18.48 38.08
N PRO A 701 4.12 -19.50 38.94
CA PRO A 701 5.38 -20.20 39.06
C PRO A 701 5.73 -20.96 37.76
N PRO A 702 7.02 -21.21 37.47
CA PRO A 702 8.18 -20.93 38.33
C PRO A 702 8.64 -19.47 38.28
N TYR A 703 8.09 -18.64 37.39
CA TYR A 703 8.66 -17.33 37.08
C TYR A 703 8.31 -16.24 38.09
N ASN A 704 7.09 -16.27 38.64
CA ASN A 704 6.61 -15.28 39.63
C ASN A 704 6.80 -13.82 39.18
N PHE A 705 6.52 -13.54 37.91
CA PHE A 705 6.83 -12.24 37.28
C PHE A 705 6.22 -11.07 38.06
N GLU A 706 7.04 -10.06 38.36
CA GLU A 706 6.63 -8.91 39.16
C GLU A 706 5.81 -7.87 38.38
N PHE A 707 5.64 -8.00 37.06
CA PHE A 707 5.04 -6.96 36.20
C PHE A 707 5.71 -5.58 36.38
N ASN A 708 7.02 -5.61 36.61
CA ASN A 708 7.88 -4.47 36.93
C ASN A 708 8.65 -3.91 35.70
N ARG A 709 8.29 -4.34 34.49
CA ARG A 709 8.84 -3.90 33.21
C ARG A 709 7.84 -4.07 32.06
N LEU A 710 8.03 -3.30 30.99
CA LEU A 710 7.21 -3.33 29.78
C LEU A 710 7.78 -4.27 28.71
N GLY A 711 6.97 -4.55 27.69
CA GLY A 711 7.35 -5.27 26.48
C GLY A 711 8.00 -4.39 25.42
N VAL A 712 8.08 -4.92 24.19
CA VAL A 712 8.68 -4.24 23.04
C VAL A 712 7.79 -3.09 22.57
N ARG A 713 8.38 -2.14 21.86
CA ARG A 713 7.65 -1.02 21.24
C ARG A 713 6.70 -1.53 20.15
N VAL A 714 5.52 -0.93 20.07
CA VAL A 714 4.51 -1.15 19.03
C VAL A 714 4.10 0.19 18.39
N PRO A 715 3.63 0.21 17.13
CA PRO A 715 3.15 1.43 16.52
C PRO A 715 1.75 1.81 17.02
N THR A 716 1.55 3.08 17.34
CA THR A 716 0.24 3.62 17.74
C THR A 716 -0.03 4.93 17.00
N PHE A 717 -1.23 5.07 16.44
CA PHE A 717 -1.65 6.23 15.65
C PHE A 717 -2.80 6.94 16.34
N PHE A 718 -2.83 8.27 16.27
CA PHE A 718 -3.94 9.10 16.72
C PHE A 718 -4.47 9.93 15.57
N ILE A 719 -5.76 9.79 15.27
CA ILE A 719 -6.43 10.34 14.10
C ILE A 719 -7.62 11.17 14.56
N SER A 720 -7.60 12.48 14.27
CA SER A 720 -8.64 13.43 14.64
C SER A 720 -8.42 14.76 13.88
N PRO A 721 -9.46 15.54 13.55
CA PRO A 721 -9.27 16.86 12.92
C PRO A 721 -8.63 17.91 13.84
N TRP A 722 -8.43 17.59 15.12
CA TRP A 722 -7.78 18.46 16.11
C TRP A 722 -6.27 18.25 16.23
N ILE A 723 -5.69 17.41 15.36
CA ILE A 723 -4.27 17.03 15.34
C ILE A 723 -3.58 17.65 14.13
N GLU A 724 -2.40 18.25 14.34
CA GLU A 724 -1.57 18.78 13.26
C GLU A 724 -0.97 17.65 12.40
N PRO A 725 -0.89 17.82 11.07
CA PRO A 725 -0.36 16.79 10.18
C PRO A 725 1.13 16.55 10.43
N GLY A 726 1.52 15.27 10.50
CA GLY A 726 2.90 14.88 10.73
C GLY A 726 3.35 14.99 12.20
N THR A 727 2.43 15.04 13.16
CA THR A 727 2.78 15.08 14.59
C THR A 727 3.47 13.78 15.02
N VAL A 728 4.54 13.87 15.82
CA VAL A 728 5.15 12.69 16.47
C VAL A 728 5.04 12.80 17.98
N LEU A 729 4.50 11.77 18.62
CA LEU A 729 4.48 11.62 20.07
C LEU A 729 5.67 10.77 20.51
N HIS A 730 6.53 11.35 21.33
CA HIS A 730 7.67 10.68 21.93
C HIS A 730 7.30 10.16 23.33
N GLY A 731 8.06 10.50 24.38
CA GLY A 731 7.73 10.13 25.77
C GLY A 731 6.67 11.06 26.39
N PRO A 732 5.87 10.57 27.36
CA PRO A 732 4.91 11.41 28.09
C PRO A 732 5.60 12.33 29.10
N ASN A 733 4.93 13.43 29.45
CA ASN A 733 5.42 14.40 30.45
C ASN A 733 5.10 14.03 31.91
N GLY A 734 4.37 12.94 32.16
CA GLY A 734 3.92 12.51 33.47
C GLY A 734 2.96 11.32 33.40
N PRO A 735 2.26 10.97 34.49
CA PRO A 735 2.23 11.64 35.80
C PRO A 735 3.52 11.50 36.64
N TYR A 736 4.43 10.60 36.29
CA TYR A 736 5.72 10.41 36.97
C TYR A 736 6.90 10.55 35.98
N PRO A 737 8.13 10.88 36.45
CA PRO A 737 9.31 11.02 35.57
C PRO A 737 9.73 9.76 34.80
N ARG A 738 9.16 8.59 35.12
CA ARG A 738 9.40 7.32 34.41
C ARG A 738 8.20 6.79 33.65
N SER A 739 7.05 7.49 33.70
CA SER A 739 5.85 7.16 32.93
C SER A 739 6.17 6.93 31.45
N GLN A 740 5.51 5.97 30.83
CA GLN A 740 5.64 5.66 29.41
C GLN A 740 4.25 5.63 28.77
N TYR A 741 4.20 5.68 27.44
CA TYR A 741 3.02 5.28 26.70
C TYR A 741 3.00 3.75 26.58
N GLU A 742 1.92 3.13 27.02
CA GLU A 742 1.63 1.68 26.92
C GLU A 742 0.12 1.47 26.98
N HIS A 743 -0.42 0.25 26.82
CA HIS A 743 -1.87 0.09 26.62
C HIS A 743 -2.75 0.70 27.71
N SER A 744 -2.27 0.78 28.95
CA SER A 744 -3.00 1.39 30.08
C SER A 744 -3.05 2.92 30.01
N SER A 745 -2.29 3.56 29.11
CA SER A 745 -2.47 4.95 28.71
C SER A 745 -3.87 5.21 28.13
N ILE A 746 -4.52 4.19 27.55
CA ILE A 746 -5.90 4.29 27.04
C ILE A 746 -6.88 4.50 28.22
N PRO A 747 -7.04 3.59 29.19
CA PRO A 747 -7.92 3.81 30.34
C PRO A 747 -7.50 5.04 31.16
N ALA A 748 -6.20 5.34 31.30
CA ALA A 748 -5.74 6.57 31.95
C ALA A 748 -6.28 7.84 31.27
N THR A 749 -6.19 7.91 29.93
CA THR A 749 -6.67 9.06 29.16
C THR A 749 -8.20 9.11 29.10
N VAL A 750 -8.89 7.98 28.94
CA VAL A 750 -10.36 7.88 29.01
C VAL A 750 -10.88 8.37 30.36
N LYS A 751 -10.23 7.96 31.46
CA LYS A 751 -10.54 8.42 32.81
C LYS A 751 -10.33 9.92 32.97
N THR A 752 -9.31 10.51 32.34
CA THR A 752 -9.08 11.96 32.33
C THR A 752 -10.14 12.71 31.53
N ILE A 753 -10.44 12.29 30.29
CA ILE A 753 -11.41 12.93 29.38
C ILE A 753 -12.82 12.90 29.98
N PHE A 754 -13.29 11.74 30.45
CA PHE A 754 -14.62 11.58 31.02
C PHE A 754 -14.71 11.87 32.52
N LYS A 755 -13.60 12.28 33.15
CA LYS A 755 -13.50 12.60 34.59
C LYS A 755 -14.00 11.46 35.49
N LEU A 756 -13.66 10.22 35.13
CA LEU A 756 -14.06 9.03 35.88
C LEU A 756 -13.40 9.03 37.27
N LYS A 757 -14.12 8.48 38.25
CA LYS A 757 -13.83 8.64 39.69
C LYS A 757 -12.47 8.07 40.10
N ASP A 758 -12.21 6.83 39.75
CA ASP A 758 -11.05 6.05 40.20
C ASP A 758 -10.21 5.58 39.00
N PHE A 759 -8.91 5.34 39.21
CA PHE A 759 -8.09 4.57 38.27
C PHE A 759 -8.39 3.07 38.44
N LEU A 760 -8.15 2.26 37.40
CA LEU A 760 -8.41 0.82 37.41
C LEU A 760 -7.35 0.04 38.19
N SER A 761 -6.09 0.47 38.13
CA SER A 761 -4.97 -0.16 38.82
C SER A 761 -3.88 0.89 39.17
N LYS A 762 -2.71 0.43 39.63
CA LYS A 762 -1.53 1.30 39.77
C LYS A 762 -0.90 1.64 38.42
N ARG A 763 -1.11 0.82 37.38
CA ARG A 763 -0.50 0.95 36.06
C ARG A 763 -1.10 2.15 35.30
N ASP A 764 -2.42 2.26 35.16
CA ASP A 764 -3.06 3.42 34.52
C ASP A 764 -2.92 4.70 35.37
N SER A 765 -2.80 4.59 36.69
CA SER A 765 -2.41 5.73 37.55
C SER A 765 -0.98 6.25 37.31
N TRP A 766 -0.14 5.46 36.62
CA TRP A 766 1.26 5.75 36.29
C TRP A 766 1.48 5.98 34.79
N ALA A 767 0.64 5.44 33.93
CA ALA A 767 0.76 5.52 32.47
C ALA A 767 0.67 6.97 31.98
N GLY A 768 1.38 7.28 30.90
CA GLY A 768 1.28 8.58 30.25
C GLY A 768 -0.09 8.78 29.62
N THR A 769 -0.69 9.96 29.78
CA THR A 769 -1.94 10.32 29.09
C THR A 769 -1.63 11.11 27.80
N PHE A 770 -2.48 10.96 26.79
CA PHE A 770 -2.20 11.43 25.42
C PHE A 770 -3.19 12.49 24.91
N GLU A 771 -4.03 13.07 25.77
CA GLU A 771 -4.91 14.19 25.44
C GLU A 771 -4.13 15.40 24.86
N SER A 772 -2.84 15.54 25.20
CA SER A 772 -1.94 16.55 24.65
C SER A 772 -1.65 16.42 23.15
N VAL A 773 -2.05 15.33 22.48
CA VAL A 773 -1.98 15.23 20.99
C VAL A 773 -2.99 16.18 20.32
N ILE A 774 -4.08 16.51 21.02
CA ILE A 774 -5.11 17.46 20.61
C ILE A 774 -4.55 18.87 20.85
N THR A 775 -3.89 19.40 19.83
CA THR A 775 -3.07 20.62 19.92
C THR A 775 -3.75 21.87 19.38
N ARG A 776 -4.89 21.71 18.67
CA ARG A 776 -5.55 22.79 17.95
C ARG A 776 -6.75 23.37 18.69
N ASP A 777 -6.93 24.69 18.58
CA ASP A 777 -8.14 25.40 19.03
C ASP A 777 -9.36 25.22 18.09
N SER A 778 -9.17 24.60 16.91
CA SER A 778 -10.23 24.40 15.92
C SER A 778 -9.98 23.16 15.03
N PRO A 779 -11.05 22.44 14.63
CA PRO A 779 -10.91 21.26 13.79
C PRO A 779 -10.53 21.68 12.36
N ARG A 780 -9.47 21.07 11.85
CA ARG A 780 -8.99 21.34 10.49
C ARG A 780 -9.95 20.77 9.44
N GLN A 781 -9.97 21.40 8.26
CA GLN A 781 -10.91 21.08 7.17
C GLN A 781 -10.25 20.30 6.02
N ASP A 782 -8.93 20.10 6.09
CA ASP A 782 -8.08 19.47 5.08
C ASP A 782 -7.74 18.00 5.39
N CYS A 783 -8.40 17.38 6.39
CA CYS A 783 -8.28 15.94 6.62
C CYS A 783 -8.74 15.16 5.36
N PRO A 784 -7.94 14.21 4.84
CA PRO A 784 -8.29 13.43 3.65
C PRO A 784 -9.70 12.84 3.75
N GLU A 785 -10.50 12.95 2.69
CA GLU A 785 -11.84 12.33 2.68
C GLU A 785 -11.76 10.81 2.51
N THR A 786 -10.74 10.35 1.78
CA THR A 786 -10.41 8.93 1.55
C THR A 786 -8.91 8.71 1.73
N LEU A 787 -8.52 7.45 1.93
CA LEU A 787 -7.12 7.02 1.98
C LEU A 787 -6.73 6.18 0.75
N SER A 788 -5.43 6.07 0.47
CA SER A 788 -4.89 5.23 -0.60
C SER A 788 -5.33 3.77 -0.52
N THR A 789 -5.49 3.14 -1.69
CA THR A 789 -5.87 1.73 -1.79
C THR A 789 -4.74 0.80 -1.35
N PRO A 790 -4.98 -0.15 -0.42
CA PRO A 790 -3.99 -1.14 0.00
C PRO A 790 -3.51 -2.02 -1.16
N ILE A 791 -2.19 -2.27 -1.22
CA ILE A 791 -1.56 -3.18 -2.18
C ILE A 791 -1.49 -4.57 -1.55
N LYS A 792 -1.88 -5.62 -2.28
CA LYS A 792 -1.82 -7.01 -1.78
C LYS A 792 -0.38 -7.43 -1.50
N LEU A 793 -0.09 -7.90 -0.27
CA LEU A 793 1.27 -8.26 0.14
C LEU A 793 1.51 -9.78 0.21
N ARG A 794 0.46 -10.59 0.34
CA ARG A 794 0.57 -12.06 0.34
C ARG A 794 0.40 -12.63 -1.07
N GLY A 795 1.42 -13.34 -1.55
CA GLY A 795 1.36 -14.04 -2.85
C GLY A 795 0.47 -15.30 -2.88
N THR A 796 -0.13 -15.69 -1.75
CA THR A 796 -1.00 -16.88 -1.60
C THR A 796 -2.42 -16.49 -1.19
N MET A 797 -3.35 -17.45 -1.27
CA MET A 797 -4.70 -17.32 -0.71
C MET A 797 -4.70 -17.52 0.81
N ALA A 798 -5.79 -17.12 1.47
CA ALA A 798 -6.09 -17.44 2.86
C ALA A 798 -6.02 -18.96 3.13
N LYS A 799 -5.69 -19.36 4.36
CA LYS A 799 -5.37 -20.74 4.75
C LYS A 799 -6.40 -21.29 5.74
N GLU A 800 -7.65 -21.38 5.30
CA GLU A 800 -8.76 -21.86 6.14
C GLU A 800 -8.62 -23.33 6.61
N ASN A 801 -7.75 -24.10 5.97
CA ASN A 801 -7.40 -25.48 6.33
C ASN A 801 -6.12 -25.60 7.20
N ALA A 802 -5.57 -24.48 7.70
CA ALA A 802 -4.44 -24.51 8.63
C ALA A 802 -4.85 -24.94 10.05
N GLN A 803 -3.87 -25.29 10.87
CA GLN A 803 -4.01 -25.31 12.33
C GLN A 803 -4.19 -23.89 12.87
N LEU A 804 -4.73 -23.80 14.09
CA LEU A 804 -5.01 -22.54 14.76
C LEU A 804 -3.72 -21.84 15.22
N SER A 805 -3.77 -20.50 15.32
CA SER A 805 -2.80 -19.72 16.12
C SER A 805 -3.13 -19.81 17.61
N GLU A 806 -2.17 -19.45 18.47
CA GLU A 806 -2.34 -19.40 19.93
C GLU A 806 -3.61 -18.59 20.32
N PHE A 807 -3.81 -17.42 19.70
CA PHE A 807 -4.99 -16.59 19.96
C PHE A 807 -6.31 -17.17 19.40
N GLN A 808 -6.28 -17.91 18.29
CA GLN A 808 -7.46 -18.60 17.79
C GLN A 808 -7.89 -19.75 18.71
N GLU A 809 -6.93 -20.43 19.37
CA GLU A 809 -7.23 -21.40 20.43
C GLU A 809 -7.88 -20.73 21.65
N ASP A 810 -7.41 -19.55 22.06
CA ASP A 810 -8.03 -18.81 23.17
C ASP A 810 -9.49 -18.46 22.88
N LEU A 811 -9.81 -18.03 21.66
CA LEU A 811 -11.18 -17.75 21.22
C LEU A 811 -12.06 -19.02 21.26
N VAL A 812 -11.51 -20.19 20.90
CA VAL A 812 -12.18 -21.49 21.04
C VAL A 812 -12.44 -21.83 22.51
N ILE A 813 -11.47 -21.61 23.39
CA ILE A 813 -11.61 -21.89 24.83
C ILE A 813 -12.65 -20.96 25.46
N MET A 814 -12.63 -19.66 25.16
CA MET A 814 -13.67 -18.72 25.59
C MET A 814 -15.05 -19.11 25.06
N ALA A 815 -15.16 -19.47 23.79
CA ALA A 815 -16.42 -19.92 23.19
C ALA A 815 -16.99 -21.16 23.89
N ALA A 816 -16.15 -22.12 24.26
CA ALA A 816 -16.56 -23.28 25.06
C ALA A 816 -17.05 -22.88 26.47
N GLY A 817 -16.43 -21.86 27.08
CA GLY A 817 -16.91 -21.26 28.32
C GLY A 817 -18.31 -20.65 28.18
N LEU A 818 -18.54 -19.85 27.13
CA LEU A 818 -19.83 -19.20 26.84
C LEU A 818 -20.94 -20.21 26.51
N LYS A 819 -20.63 -21.25 25.73
CA LYS A 819 -21.56 -22.31 25.30
C LYS A 819 -21.86 -23.36 26.37
N GLY A 820 -21.10 -23.43 27.47
CA GLY A 820 -21.27 -24.45 28.50
C GLY A 820 -20.45 -25.73 28.30
N ASP A 821 -19.72 -25.83 27.18
CA ASP A 821 -18.87 -26.98 26.83
C ASP A 821 -17.61 -27.09 27.73
N TYR A 822 -17.43 -26.21 28.71
CA TYR A 822 -16.24 -26.09 29.57
C TYR A 822 -15.82 -27.36 30.32
N LYS A 823 -16.74 -28.31 30.53
CA LYS A 823 -16.45 -29.62 31.14
C LYS A 823 -15.92 -30.66 30.15
N ASN A 824 -16.08 -30.44 28.85
CA ASN A 824 -15.72 -31.39 27.80
C ASN A 824 -14.29 -31.15 27.32
N GLU A 825 -13.31 -31.60 28.10
CA GLU A 825 -11.89 -31.40 27.79
C GLU A 825 -11.46 -32.06 26.47
N GLU A 826 -12.08 -33.19 26.10
CA GLU A 826 -11.82 -33.88 24.83
C GLU A 826 -12.26 -33.03 23.64
N LEU A 827 -13.47 -32.45 23.69
CA LEU A 827 -13.96 -31.52 22.68
C LEU A 827 -13.06 -30.28 22.56
N ILE A 828 -12.68 -29.66 23.67
CA ILE A 828 -11.79 -28.49 23.66
C ILE A 828 -10.43 -28.85 23.05
N HIS A 829 -9.84 -29.98 23.44
CA HIS A 829 -8.57 -30.45 22.86
C HIS A 829 -8.68 -30.66 21.35
N LYS A 830 -9.72 -31.36 20.91
CA LYS A 830 -10.00 -31.61 19.49
C LYS A 830 -10.18 -30.32 18.71
N LEU A 831 -10.97 -29.37 19.21
CA LEU A 831 -11.17 -28.07 18.56
C LEU A 831 -9.88 -27.24 18.48
N CYS A 832 -9.00 -27.32 19.47
CA CYS A 832 -7.76 -26.55 19.45
C CYS A 832 -6.65 -27.20 18.59
N LYS A 833 -6.57 -28.54 18.57
CA LYS A 833 -5.40 -29.27 18.03
C LYS A 833 -5.67 -30.16 16.81
N GLU A 834 -6.93 -30.53 16.57
CA GLU A 834 -7.32 -31.47 15.50
C GLU A 834 -8.24 -30.87 14.44
N THR A 835 -8.86 -29.71 14.66
CA THR A 835 -9.67 -29.02 13.65
C THR A 835 -8.90 -27.89 12.96
N CYS A 836 -9.44 -27.42 11.83
CA CYS A 836 -8.86 -26.31 11.08
C CYS A 836 -9.50 -24.96 11.41
N VAL A 837 -8.84 -23.88 10.98
CA VAL A 837 -9.32 -22.48 11.04
C VAL A 837 -10.79 -22.35 10.63
N ALA A 838 -11.23 -23.00 9.55
CA ALA A 838 -12.61 -22.95 9.07
C ALA A 838 -13.64 -23.58 10.02
N ASP A 839 -13.28 -24.65 10.73
CA ASP A 839 -14.20 -25.37 11.62
C ASP A 839 -14.23 -24.77 13.03
N ALA A 840 -13.07 -24.34 13.54
CA ALA A 840 -12.98 -23.55 14.77
C ALA A 840 -13.75 -22.23 14.64
N SER A 841 -13.63 -21.55 13.49
CA SER A 841 -14.41 -20.35 13.16
C SER A 841 -15.92 -20.57 13.28
N LYS A 842 -16.45 -21.68 12.73
CA LYS A 842 -17.89 -22.02 12.84
C LYS A 842 -18.30 -22.26 14.28
N TYR A 843 -17.49 -23.02 15.03
CA TYR A 843 -17.76 -23.31 16.44
C TYR A 843 -17.83 -22.03 17.28
N VAL A 844 -16.84 -21.15 17.15
CA VAL A 844 -16.74 -19.89 17.89
C VAL A 844 -17.93 -18.96 17.58
N THR A 845 -18.32 -18.82 16.31
CA THR A 845 -19.51 -18.04 15.93
C THR A 845 -20.80 -18.64 16.50
N ASN A 846 -21.04 -19.96 16.32
CA ASN A 846 -22.26 -20.62 16.80
C ASN A 846 -22.39 -20.57 18.34
N ALA A 847 -21.27 -20.74 19.05
CA ALA A 847 -21.22 -20.64 20.51
C ALA A 847 -21.60 -19.24 21.00
N PHE A 848 -21.10 -18.19 20.34
CA PHE A 848 -21.45 -16.82 20.66
C PHE A 848 -22.91 -16.48 20.32
N GLU A 849 -23.44 -16.98 19.19
CA GLU A 849 -24.86 -16.81 18.84
C GLU A 849 -25.80 -17.45 19.87
N LYS A 850 -25.50 -18.69 20.32
CA LYS A 850 -26.25 -19.36 21.39
C LYS A 850 -26.14 -18.61 22.73
N PHE A 851 -24.96 -18.10 23.08
CA PHE A 851 -24.79 -17.23 24.26
C PHE A 851 -25.66 -15.97 24.19
N LEU A 852 -25.70 -15.27 23.04
CA LEU A 852 -26.57 -14.11 22.84
C LEU A 852 -28.06 -14.48 22.88
N GLU A 853 -28.44 -15.65 22.37
CA GLU A 853 -29.82 -16.15 22.41
C GLU A 853 -30.28 -16.46 23.84
N GLU A 854 -29.53 -17.26 24.60
CA GLU A 854 -29.87 -17.60 25.99
C GLU A 854 -29.80 -16.37 26.90
N SER A 855 -28.87 -15.44 26.65
CA SER A 855 -28.82 -14.15 27.36
C SER A 855 -30.07 -13.30 27.10
N ARG A 856 -30.59 -13.26 25.86
CA ARG A 856 -31.87 -12.59 25.55
C ARG A 856 -33.02 -13.28 26.29
N LYS A 857 -33.11 -14.61 26.25
CA LYS A 857 -34.15 -15.37 26.97
C LYS A 857 -34.12 -15.12 28.47
N ALA A 858 -32.94 -15.09 29.10
CA ALA A 858 -32.80 -14.83 30.54
C ALA A 858 -33.23 -13.40 30.91
N ARG A 859 -32.78 -12.40 30.15
CA ARG A 859 -33.21 -11.00 30.33
C ARG A 859 -34.72 -10.83 30.15
N ASP A 860 -35.30 -11.46 29.13
CA ASP A 860 -36.73 -11.36 28.83
C ASP A 860 -37.59 -12.16 29.86
N ARG A 861 -37.00 -13.09 30.62
CA ARG A 861 -37.57 -13.73 31.81
C ARG A 861 -37.44 -12.89 33.10
N GLY A 862 -36.68 -11.79 33.08
CA GLY A 862 -36.47 -10.93 34.24
C GLY A 862 -35.36 -11.40 35.22
N CYS A 863 -34.34 -12.11 34.73
CA CYS A 863 -33.11 -12.36 35.50
C CYS A 863 -32.39 -11.05 35.89
N ASP A 864 -31.50 -11.08 36.88
CA ASP A 864 -30.78 -9.88 37.32
C ASP A 864 -29.85 -9.40 36.19
N GLU A 865 -29.78 -8.08 35.99
CA GLU A 865 -28.97 -7.51 34.92
C GLU A 865 -27.45 -7.77 35.09
N ASN A 866 -27.03 -8.16 36.30
CA ASN A 866 -25.66 -8.54 36.63
C ASN A 866 -25.40 -10.06 36.52
N ASP A 867 -26.43 -10.87 36.23
CA ASP A 867 -26.26 -12.31 35.99
C ASP A 867 -25.42 -12.56 34.73
N ILE A 868 -24.71 -13.68 34.73
CA ILE A 868 -23.96 -14.21 33.58
C ILE A 868 -24.62 -15.52 33.18
N VAL A 869 -25.04 -15.62 31.91
CA VAL A 869 -25.66 -16.84 31.38
C VAL A 869 -24.59 -17.76 30.82
N TYR A 870 -24.52 -18.96 31.38
CA TYR A 870 -23.84 -20.10 30.77
C TYR A 870 -24.91 -20.96 30.11
N CYS A 871 -24.77 -21.23 28.81
CA CYS A 871 -25.66 -22.17 28.16
C CYS A 871 -25.44 -23.58 28.75
N VAL A 872 -26.49 -24.39 28.79
CA VAL A 872 -26.45 -25.81 29.14
C VAL A 872 -27.14 -26.55 28.00
N ASP A 873 -26.72 -27.78 27.70
CA ASP A 873 -27.41 -28.60 26.68
C ASP A 873 -28.89 -28.81 27.08
N ASP A 874 -29.78 -28.88 26.08
CA ASP A 874 -31.24 -28.79 26.23
C ASP A 874 -31.90 -29.97 26.99
N ASP A 875 -31.12 -30.86 27.62
CA ASP A 875 -31.57 -32.04 28.40
C ASP A 875 -31.67 -31.78 29.93
N ASP A 876 -31.15 -30.66 30.46
CA ASP A 876 -31.22 -30.33 31.90
C ASP A 876 -31.80 -28.92 32.12
N ASP A 877 -33.05 -28.84 32.58
CA ASP A 877 -33.91 -27.64 32.60
C ASP A 877 -33.57 -26.65 33.75
N HIS A 878 -32.27 -26.51 34.07
CA HIS A 878 -31.75 -25.76 35.21
C HIS A 878 -30.60 -24.83 34.81
N VAL A 879 -30.91 -23.52 34.72
CA VAL A 879 -29.90 -22.45 34.64
C VAL A 879 -29.06 -22.48 35.91
N VAL A 880 -27.81 -22.95 35.81
CA VAL A 880 -26.90 -23.04 36.96
C VAL A 880 -26.26 -21.68 37.21
N ILE A 881 -26.81 -20.95 38.19
CA ILE A 881 -26.12 -19.81 38.82
C ILE A 881 -24.89 -20.36 39.55
N PRO A 882 -23.66 -19.86 39.28
CA PRO A 882 -22.48 -20.29 40.03
C PRO A 882 -22.62 -19.93 41.52
N PRO A 883 -22.22 -20.80 42.46
CA PRO A 883 -22.32 -20.48 43.88
C PRO A 883 -21.47 -19.26 44.22
N GLN A 884 -22.05 -18.32 44.96
CA GLN A 884 -21.32 -17.16 45.49
C GLN A 884 -20.13 -17.66 46.32
N SER A 885 -18.95 -17.14 46.04
CA SER A 885 -17.75 -17.43 46.83
C SER A 885 -17.90 -16.81 48.22
N HIS A 886 -18.28 -17.64 49.20
CA HIS A 886 -18.26 -17.25 50.61
C HIS A 886 -16.83 -16.87 51.03
N SER A 887 -16.60 -15.57 51.20
CA SER A 887 -15.48 -15.05 51.99
C SER A 887 -16.07 -14.34 53.21
N GLU A 888 -16.22 -15.09 54.31
CA GLU A 888 -16.52 -14.50 55.60
C GLU A 888 -15.28 -13.78 56.12
N ALA A 889 -15.23 -12.46 55.94
CA ALA A 889 -14.40 -11.56 56.73
C ALA A 889 -15.32 -10.75 57.66
N SER A 890 -15.05 -10.81 58.96
CA SER A 890 -16.02 -10.45 60.00
C SER A 890 -16.28 -8.95 60.16
N ASN A 891 -17.54 -8.63 60.44
CA ASN A 891 -18.04 -7.27 60.65
C ASN A 891 -17.44 -6.56 61.88
N ALA A 892 -17.17 -5.27 61.73
CA ALA A 892 -17.12 -4.30 62.82
C ALA A 892 -17.66 -2.92 62.36
N ALA A 893 -18.95 -2.87 62.00
CA ALA A 893 -19.61 -1.63 61.61
C ALA A 893 -20.09 -0.83 62.84
N ALA A 894 -19.63 0.41 62.98
CA ALA A 894 -20.21 1.37 63.91
C ALA A 894 -21.37 2.14 63.25
N GLN A 895 -22.47 2.33 63.99
CA GLN A 895 -23.73 2.86 63.47
C GLN A 895 -23.65 4.34 63.04
N PRO A 896 -24.34 4.75 61.95
CA PRO A 896 -24.49 6.15 61.60
C PRO A 896 -25.57 6.82 62.47
N LYS A 897 -25.25 7.98 63.05
CA LYS A 897 -26.25 8.86 63.68
C LYS A 897 -26.79 9.86 62.66
N THR A 898 -28.11 10.03 62.67
CA THR A 898 -28.84 11.05 61.91
C THR A 898 -28.48 12.46 62.40
N GLN A 899 -28.31 13.40 61.45
CA GLN A 899 -28.62 14.81 61.71
C GLN A 899 -28.98 15.56 60.43
N THR A 900 -29.89 16.51 60.59
CA THR A 900 -30.65 17.18 59.54
C THR A 900 -29.99 18.48 59.07
N SER A 901 -30.10 18.77 57.77
CA SER A 901 -30.30 20.12 57.18
C SER A 901 -29.62 21.32 57.87
N PHE A 902 -28.50 21.80 57.31
CA PHE A 902 -28.07 23.19 57.56
C PHE A 902 -27.23 23.85 56.44
N PHE A 903 -27.61 23.77 55.16
CA PHE A 903 -26.99 24.67 54.14
C PHE A 903 -27.92 25.26 53.07
N ASN A 904 -29.24 25.25 53.31
CA ASN A 904 -30.16 26.21 52.69
C ASN A 904 -30.02 27.59 53.37
N LYS A 905 -28.85 28.25 53.23
CA LYS A 905 -28.61 29.66 53.60
C LYS A 905 -27.22 30.16 53.21
N LEU A 906 -27.02 30.54 51.94
CA LEU A 906 -26.06 31.59 51.58
C LEU A 906 -26.41 32.24 50.22
N PHE A 907 -27.37 33.16 50.31
CA PHE A 907 -27.55 34.37 49.49
C PHE A 907 -27.56 34.28 47.95
N SER A 908 -28.79 34.24 47.42
CA SER A 908 -29.18 35.19 46.37
C SER A 908 -29.79 36.46 47.02
N CYS A 909 -29.37 37.65 46.57
CA CYS A 909 -30.14 38.91 46.61
C CYS A 909 -29.36 40.09 45.97
N PHE A 910 -30.12 41.04 45.39
CA PHE A 910 -29.76 42.18 44.51
C PHE A 910 -29.62 41.80 43.01
N ILE A 911 -30.67 41.81 42.14
CA ILE A 911 -31.87 42.65 41.88
C ILE A 911 -31.61 43.85 40.94
N ARG A 912 -32.30 43.83 39.77
CA ARG A 912 -32.62 44.96 38.84
C ARG A 912 -31.41 45.64 38.15
N HIS A 913 -31.57 46.52 37.15
CA HIS A 913 -32.78 46.84 36.38
C HIS A 913 -32.65 46.32 34.93
N ASP A 914 -33.74 45.93 34.26
CA ASP A 914 -35.13 45.86 34.75
C ASP A 914 -35.57 44.41 35.03
#